data_AF-A0A9E6ZWH6-F1
#
_entry.id   AF-A0A9E6ZWH6-F1
#
_cell.length_a   1.000
_cell.length_b   1.000
_cell.length_c   1.000
_cell.angle_alpha   90.00
_cell.angle_beta   90.00
_cell.angle_gamma   90.00
#
_symmetry.space_group_name_H-M   'P 1'
#
loop_
_entity.id
_entity.type
_entity.pdbx_description
1 polymer ?
#
loop_
_entity_poly.entity_id
_entity_poly.type
_entity_poly.pdbx_seq_one_letter_code
_entity_poly.pdbx_strand_id
1 'polypeptide(L)'
;MIVLTFVEIDLEICSLTYGTAPCTATLTGGAPTGTRKCFNSRRTCQDRVNYAPAPTPLTLRFAFGTADLAASGIEAIGCLDDVSLTPAVISLGKDLGRRASASVRFKDFRWGDSKLGFDPYRTERDYDPFATGTFFGKLRARQPYLRQRALRVIQGELGQSLDQMETRHFLIESFEGPSLDGAFTITAKDTLKLLSGDRAQAPKPSNGFLLADLTSGATTATLAPSGVGNAEYPASGFVCIGGKEVCAFTRAADVLTLTRAQRGTSAQAHEAQDRVQLCLDYVGKTPAFIIRDLMVNYAEVPAAYIPLAEWEEECATYLRRVYSRNVPEPTDVEDLVAALIEQAGLAVWDDDAARKMRLQVLRAIPANSDVIDDTVMMAGTLRVREQPKERISQAWTYFGPRDPTKKTDDADNYRSAALTIDADAQVDYGTPAYHKIHGSWISAFARVVAQRVNNILLGRFRDAPRRFSFSVLRGGRLTPLEGRGYFLASRILQMDTGEPDLVPVQVVSVDPTPTAYEVEAEEMRFAILDDDDLTNRVLTIDANDFNLNLRTIHDFSYPAPEAGNTITFVIEAGVIVGSSSTSRPAVDLGIWPSGIVPKIVLRGRIQGAGGDGGFLFRLFGSAGGPALKLAQPATLQFEGGGVWGGGGGGAAQAGSDNTYGGGGGQGAVGGQGGVAAGNGAPGTSEAPGVGFGFAGTGGGPGVAGGPSVSSFPLAGGAGGPAIDGVSHLTIIGTPDVRGAQIN
;
A
#
# COMPACT_ATOMS: atom_id res chain seq x y z
N MET A 1 -35.79 4.17 -32.04
CA MET A 1 -34.32 4.19 -31.93
C MET A 1 -33.87 2.74 -32.02
N ILE A 2 -33.18 2.36 -33.10
CA ILE A 2 -32.70 0.97 -33.29
C ILE A 2 -31.29 0.91 -32.73
N VAL A 3 -31.10 0.11 -31.68
CA VAL A 3 -29.80 -0.06 -31.03
C VAL A 3 -29.05 -1.23 -31.64
N LEU A 4 -27.78 -1.00 -31.96
CA LEU A 4 -26.83 -1.98 -32.47
C LEU A 4 -25.81 -2.29 -31.37
N THR A 5 -25.51 -3.58 -31.21
CA THR A 5 -24.49 -4.07 -30.29
C THR A 5 -23.45 -4.86 -31.07
N PHE A 6 -22.19 -4.49 -30.90
CA PHE A 6 -21.03 -5.20 -31.42
C PHE A 6 -20.17 -5.71 -30.27
N VAL A 7 -19.55 -6.86 -30.48
CA VAL A 7 -18.51 -7.39 -29.61
C VAL A 7 -17.25 -7.57 -30.42
N GLU A 8 -16.15 -6.98 -29.96
CA GLU A 8 -14.84 -7.18 -30.54
C GLU A 8 -13.93 -7.99 -29.63
N ILE A 9 -13.13 -8.87 -30.22
CA ILE A 9 -12.15 -9.69 -29.52
C ILE A 9 -10.81 -9.60 -30.25
N ASP A 10 -9.75 -9.29 -29.51
CA ASP A 10 -8.40 -9.27 -30.05
C ASP A 10 -7.71 -10.63 -29.96
N LEU A 11 -7.21 -11.11 -31.09
CA LEU A 11 -6.44 -12.33 -31.20
C LEU A 11 -4.98 -12.02 -31.53
N GLU A 12 -4.07 -12.64 -30.80
CA GLU A 12 -2.66 -12.60 -31.12
C GLU A 12 -2.37 -13.55 -32.29
N ILE A 13 -1.76 -13.00 -33.34
CA ILE A 13 -1.32 -13.74 -34.52
C ILE A 13 0.16 -13.51 -34.79
N CYS A 14 0.82 -14.48 -35.42
CA CYS A 14 2.21 -14.36 -35.85
C CYS A 14 2.30 -13.41 -37.06
N SER A 15 3.24 -12.46 -37.03
CA SER A 15 3.55 -11.58 -38.16
C SER A 15 4.41 -12.24 -39.24
N LEU A 16 5.04 -13.39 -38.93
CA LEU A 16 5.97 -14.05 -39.84
C LEU A 16 5.26 -14.89 -40.90
N THR A 17 5.93 -15.01 -42.05
CA THR A 17 5.53 -15.92 -43.13
C THR A 17 6.19 -17.29 -42.94
N TYR A 18 5.41 -18.36 -43.11
CA TYR A 18 5.87 -19.73 -42.94
C TYR A 18 7.02 -20.06 -43.89
N GLY A 19 8.12 -20.61 -43.35
CA GLY A 19 9.31 -20.98 -44.12
C GLY A 19 10.16 -19.80 -44.61
N THR A 20 9.85 -18.58 -44.18
CA THR A 20 10.65 -17.39 -44.48
C THR A 20 11.33 -16.90 -43.21
N ALA A 21 12.66 -16.75 -43.24
CA ALA A 21 13.43 -16.25 -42.11
C ALA A 21 12.83 -14.92 -41.60
N PRO A 22 12.64 -14.75 -40.28
CA PRO A 22 13.16 -15.57 -39.18
C PRO A 22 12.37 -16.85 -38.85
N CYS A 23 11.25 -17.16 -39.53
CA CYS A 23 10.54 -18.42 -39.33
C CYS A 23 11.28 -19.58 -40.01
N THR A 24 11.74 -20.54 -39.21
CA THR A 24 12.48 -21.73 -39.66
C THR A 24 11.57 -22.94 -39.93
N ALA A 25 10.25 -22.79 -39.76
CA ALA A 25 9.29 -23.87 -39.97
C ALA A 25 9.29 -24.31 -41.45
N THR A 26 9.33 -25.62 -41.69
CA THR A 26 9.36 -26.19 -43.04
C THR A 26 8.54 -27.47 -43.15
N LEU A 27 7.88 -27.64 -44.29
CA LEU A 27 7.22 -28.90 -44.67
C LEU A 27 8.13 -29.81 -45.50
N THR A 28 9.32 -29.33 -45.86
CA THR A 28 10.26 -30.01 -46.77
C THR A 28 11.65 -30.10 -46.14
N GLY A 29 12.45 -31.08 -46.57
CA GLY A 29 13.80 -31.34 -46.03
C GLY A 29 13.87 -32.55 -45.08
N GLY A 30 15.06 -32.83 -44.56
CA GLY A 30 15.35 -34.05 -43.76
C GLY A 30 14.68 -34.12 -42.38
N ALA A 31 14.13 -33.01 -41.88
CA ALA A 31 13.38 -32.95 -40.64
C ALA A 31 12.25 -31.89 -40.73
N PRO A 32 11.09 -32.23 -41.33
CA PRO A 32 9.94 -31.33 -41.41
C PRO A 32 9.44 -30.95 -40.01
N THR A 33 9.06 -29.69 -39.82
CA THR A 33 8.58 -29.18 -38.53
C THR A 33 7.09 -29.46 -38.29
N GLY A 34 6.39 -30.02 -39.27
CA GLY A 34 5.01 -30.44 -39.16
C GLY A 34 4.47 -31.05 -40.45
N THR A 35 3.22 -31.50 -40.40
CA THR A 35 2.52 -32.15 -41.54
C THR A 35 1.70 -31.17 -42.39
N ARG A 36 1.55 -29.92 -41.96
CA ARG A 36 0.83 -28.84 -42.65
C ARG A 36 1.34 -27.47 -42.21
N LYS A 37 1.13 -26.41 -43.00
CA LYS A 37 1.44 -25.04 -42.53
C LYS A 37 0.62 -24.67 -41.29
N CYS A 38 1.18 -23.86 -40.39
CA CYS A 38 0.49 -23.40 -39.19
C CYS A 38 -0.70 -22.47 -39.53
N PHE A 39 -1.43 -22.01 -38.51
CA PHE A 39 -2.55 -21.06 -38.66
C PHE A 39 -2.19 -19.67 -38.10
N ASN A 40 -0.90 -19.31 -38.12
CA ASN A 40 -0.35 -18.09 -37.52
C ASN A 40 -0.78 -17.85 -36.06
N SER A 41 -1.05 -18.91 -35.29
CA SER A 41 -1.34 -18.82 -33.86
C SER A 41 -0.22 -19.42 -33.01
N ARG A 42 -0.06 -18.94 -31.77
CA ARG A 42 0.97 -19.48 -30.86
C ARG A 42 0.84 -20.99 -30.62
N ARG A 43 -0.39 -21.51 -30.57
CA ARG A 43 -0.65 -22.94 -30.40
C ARG A 43 -0.17 -23.75 -31.59
N THR A 44 -0.42 -23.27 -32.81
CA THR A 44 -0.16 -23.99 -34.06
C THR A 44 1.22 -23.70 -34.64
N CYS A 45 1.95 -22.74 -34.07
CA CYS A 45 3.31 -22.40 -34.48
C CYS A 45 4.26 -23.59 -34.28
N GLN A 46 4.98 -23.92 -35.35
CA GLN A 46 5.97 -25.01 -35.40
C GLN A 46 7.39 -24.54 -35.09
N ASP A 47 7.59 -23.22 -35.04
CA ASP A 47 8.83 -22.58 -34.65
C ASP A 47 8.53 -21.56 -33.54
N ARG A 48 8.32 -22.08 -32.33
CA ARG A 48 7.95 -21.26 -31.17
C ARG A 48 9.06 -20.33 -30.71
N VAL A 49 10.31 -20.66 -31.00
CA VAL A 49 11.48 -19.86 -30.62
C VAL A 49 11.46 -18.54 -31.37
N ASN A 50 11.15 -18.56 -32.66
CA ASN A 50 11.06 -17.36 -33.50
C ASN A 50 9.65 -16.79 -33.62
N TYR A 51 8.69 -17.22 -32.79
CA TYR A 51 7.32 -16.70 -32.85
C TYR A 51 7.32 -15.19 -32.55
N ALA A 52 6.87 -14.39 -33.52
CA ALA A 52 6.77 -12.94 -33.39
C ALA A 52 5.29 -12.52 -33.41
N PRO A 53 4.72 -12.06 -32.28
CA PRO A 53 3.38 -11.47 -32.27
C PRO A 53 3.30 -10.28 -33.23
N ALA A 54 2.19 -10.16 -33.96
CA ALA A 54 1.93 -9.01 -34.80
C ALA A 54 1.77 -7.73 -33.97
N PRO A 55 2.28 -6.57 -34.44
CA PRO A 55 2.14 -5.30 -33.74
C PRO A 55 0.67 -4.89 -33.51
N THR A 56 -0.21 -5.28 -34.45
CA THR A 56 -1.65 -5.09 -34.36
C THR A 56 -2.30 -6.46 -34.23
N PRO A 57 -3.14 -6.71 -33.21
CA PRO A 57 -3.86 -7.96 -33.10
C PRO A 57 -4.88 -8.10 -34.23
N LEU A 58 -5.27 -9.34 -34.52
CA LEU A 58 -6.43 -9.59 -35.35
C LEU A 58 -7.70 -9.36 -34.54
N THR A 59 -8.43 -8.30 -34.84
CA THR A 59 -9.72 -8.00 -34.19
C THR A 59 -10.86 -8.71 -34.91
N LEU A 60 -11.54 -9.61 -34.21
CA LEU A 60 -12.79 -10.22 -34.67
C LEU A 60 -13.97 -9.41 -34.15
N ARG A 61 -14.91 -9.06 -35.04
CA ARG A 61 -16.13 -8.33 -34.69
C ARG A 61 -17.36 -9.19 -34.89
N PHE A 62 -18.23 -9.21 -33.89
CA PHE A 62 -19.47 -9.97 -33.84
C PHE A 62 -20.65 -9.03 -33.60
N ALA A 63 -21.82 -9.38 -34.13
CA ALA A 63 -23.07 -8.64 -33.98
C ALA A 63 -24.26 -9.62 -33.94
N PHE A 64 -25.44 -9.13 -33.56
CA PHE A 64 -26.68 -9.88 -33.75
C PHE A 64 -27.00 -10.00 -35.24
N GLY A 65 -27.44 -11.18 -35.69
CA GLY A 65 -27.80 -11.44 -37.09
C GLY A 65 -29.13 -10.83 -37.50
N THR A 66 -29.25 -9.50 -37.50
CA THR A 66 -30.47 -8.76 -37.86
C THR A 66 -30.37 -8.11 -39.24
N ALA A 67 -31.52 -7.72 -39.81
CA ALA A 67 -31.53 -6.92 -41.04
C ALA A 67 -30.87 -5.55 -40.84
N ASP A 68 -30.95 -5.00 -39.62
CA ASP A 68 -30.36 -3.72 -39.25
C ASP A 68 -28.82 -3.75 -39.29
N LEU A 69 -28.19 -4.90 -39.02
CA LEU A 69 -26.75 -5.07 -39.20
C LEU A 69 -26.34 -4.80 -40.65
N ALA A 70 -27.07 -5.35 -41.62
CA ALA A 70 -26.79 -5.13 -43.04
C ALA A 70 -26.99 -3.65 -43.43
N ALA A 71 -28.02 -3.00 -42.88
CA ALA A 71 -28.29 -1.59 -43.09
C ALA A 71 -27.22 -0.67 -42.48
N SER A 72 -26.53 -1.11 -41.41
CA SER A 72 -25.47 -0.33 -40.75
C SER A 72 -24.21 -0.16 -41.61
N GLY A 73 -23.97 -1.04 -42.59
CA GLY A 73 -22.75 -1.05 -43.41
C GLY A 73 -21.48 -1.46 -42.65
N ILE A 74 -21.58 -1.83 -41.37
CA ILE A 74 -20.44 -2.25 -40.53
C ILE A 74 -20.19 -3.75 -40.73
N GLU A 75 -18.97 -4.11 -41.13
CA GLU A 75 -18.59 -5.53 -41.25
C GLU A 75 -18.45 -6.18 -39.87
N ALA A 76 -19.30 -7.19 -39.62
CA ALA A 76 -19.29 -8.03 -38.43
C ALA A 76 -19.86 -9.43 -38.73
N ILE A 77 -19.52 -10.41 -37.89
CA ILE A 77 -20.08 -11.76 -37.93
C ILE A 77 -21.41 -11.77 -37.15
N GLY A 78 -22.52 -12.03 -37.85
CA GLY A 78 -23.88 -12.07 -37.29
C GLY A 78 -24.18 -13.33 -36.47
N CYS A 79 -23.42 -13.62 -35.41
CA CYS A 79 -23.57 -14.83 -34.60
C CYS A 79 -23.74 -14.58 -33.09
N LEU A 80 -23.93 -13.33 -32.65
CA LEU A 80 -24.28 -13.06 -31.24
C LEU A 80 -25.67 -13.63 -30.93
N ASP A 81 -25.77 -14.28 -29.77
CA ASP A 81 -27.03 -14.76 -29.18
C ASP A 81 -27.46 -13.90 -28.00
N ASP A 82 -26.52 -13.53 -27.14
CA ASP A 82 -26.78 -12.71 -25.95
C ASP A 82 -25.54 -11.91 -25.54
N VAL A 83 -25.76 -10.72 -25.00
CA VAL A 83 -24.74 -9.86 -24.39
C VAL A 83 -25.32 -9.32 -23.09
N SER A 84 -24.79 -9.80 -21.97
CA SER A 84 -25.16 -9.34 -20.63
C SER A 84 -24.01 -8.56 -20.02
N LEU A 85 -24.30 -7.33 -19.58
CA LEU A 85 -23.38 -6.49 -18.82
C LEU A 85 -23.82 -6.47 -17.35
N THR A 86 -22.86 -6.45 -16.46
CA THR A 86 -23.07 -6.14 -15.04
C THR A 86 -22.16 -4.96 -14.72
N PRO A 87 -22.71 -3.81 -14.28
CA PRO A 87 -21.91 -2.62 -14.00
C PRO A 87 -20.98 -2.84 -12.80
N ALA A 88 -19.95 -2.01 -12.71
CA ALA A 88 -19.13 -1.94 -11.51
C ALA A 88 -19.92 -1.28 -10.38
N VAL A 89 -19.57 -1.59 -9.13
CA VAL A 89 -20.06 -0.87 -7.95
C VAL A 89 -18.86 -0.36 -7.18
N ILE A 90 -18.69 0.95 -7.17
CA ILE A 90 -17.64 1.64 -6.44
C ILE A 90 -17.88 1.42 -4.94
N SER A 91 -16.81 1.05 -4.24
CA SER A 91 -16.77 0.98 -2.79
C SER A 91 -16.12 2.24 -2.25
N LEU A 92 -16.78 2.89 -1.30
CA LEU A 92 -16.37 4.18 -0.79
C LEU A 92 -15.67 3.97 0.56
N GLY A 93 -14.33 3.97 0.56
CA GLY A 93 -13.52 3.96 1.78
C GLY A 93 -13.34 2.59 2.43
N LYS A 94 -13.48 1.50 1.67
CA LYS A 94 -13.40 0.14 2.20
C LYS A 94 -12.52 -0.79 1.36
N ASP A 95 -12.84 -0.95 0.08
CA ASP A 95 -12.15 -1.88 -0.83
C ASP A 95 -12.24 -1.41 -2.29
N LEU A 96 -11.85 -2.26 -3.24
CA LEU A 96 -11.95 -1.99 -4.68
C LEU A 96 -13.37 -2.13 -5.27
N GLY A 97 -14.36 -2.44 -4.43
CA GLY A 97 -15.75 -2.62 -4.84
C GLY A 97 -16.00 -3.84 -5.71
N ARG A 98 -17.13 -3.82 -6.41
CA ARG A 98 -17.53 -4.90 -7.30
C ARG A 98 -17.11 -4.58 -8.72
N ARG A 99 -16.40 -5.53 -9.32
CA ARG A 99 -15.94 -5.44 -10.71
C ARG A 99 -17.07 -5.49 -11.72
N ALA A 100 -16.96 -4.71 -12.79
CA ALA A 100 -17.82 -4.85 -13.96
C ALA A 100 -17.54 -6.18 -14.67
N SER A 101 -18.55 -6.72 -15.34
CA SER A 101 -18.39 -7.93 -16.15
C SER A 101 -19.29 -8.01 -17.34
N ALA A 102 -18.77 -8.60 -18.42
CA ALA A 102 -19.52 -8.91 -19.62
C ALA A 102 -19.59 -10.44 -19.80
N SER A 103 -20.79 -10.94 -20.09
CA SER A 103 -21.04 -12.32 -20.52
C SER A 103 -21.59 -12.27 -21.93
N VAL A 104 -20.86 -12.85 -22.89
CA VAL A 104 -21.23 -12.85 -24.30
C VAL A 104 -21.46 -14.29 -24.75
N ARG A 105 -22.65 -14.57 -25.28
CA ARG A 105 -23.00 -15.86 -25.86
C ARG A 105 -23.08 -15.75 -27.39
N PHE A 106 -22.51 -16.75 -28.06
CA PHE A 106 -22.47 -16.86 -29.50
C PHE A 106 -23.14 -18.17 -29.96
N LYS A 107 -23.70 -18.14 -31.17
CA LYS A 107 -24.11 -19.35 -31.91
C LYS A 107 -22.96 -19.79 -32.79
N ASP A 108 -22.57 -21.04 -32.66
CA ASP A 108 -21.58 -21.67 -33.52
C ASP A 108 -22.18 -22.10 -34.86
N PHE A 109 -21.35 -22.10 -35.89
CA PHE A 109 -21.78 -22.29 -37.26
C PHE A 109 -20.63 -22.82 -38.12
N ARG A 110 -20.95 -23.42 -39.28
CA ARG A 110 -19.91 -23.87 -40.22
C ARG A 110 -19.17 -22.68 -40.81
N TRP A 111 -17.85 -22.78 -40.90
CA TRP A 111 -17.01 -21.67 -41.35
C TRP A 111 -15.97 -22.10 -42.36
N GLY A 112 -15.88 -21.35 -43.47
CA GLY A 112 -15.01 -21.67 -44.59
C GLY A 112 -13.59 -21.13 -44.50
N ASP A 113 -13.20 -20.44 -43.42
CA ASP A 113 -11.91 -19.74 -43.26
C ASP A 113 -11.63 -18.63 -44.30
N SER A 114 -12.64 -18.24 -45.10
CA SER A 114 -12.47 -17.38 -46.27
C SER A 114 -12.25 -15.89 -45.99
N LYS A 115 -12.45 -15.43 -44.75
CA LYS A 115 -12.43 -14.02 -44.36
C LYS A 115 -11.64 -13.82 -43.06
N LEU A 116 -11.29 -12.55 -42.77
CA LEU A 116 -10.73 -12.10 -41.49
C LEU A 116 -9.33 -12.64 -41.16
N GLY A 117 -8.54 -13.06 -42.15
CA GLY A 117 -7.14 -13.48 -41.92
C GLY A 117 -6.95 -14.69 -41.00
N PHE A 118 -8.00 -15.47 -40.77
CA PHE A 118 -8.04 -16.56 -39.78
C PHE A 118 -7.22 -17.80 -40.19
N ASP A 119 -6.98 -17.96 -41.49
CA ASP A 119 -6.01 -18.91 -42.06
C ASP A 119 -5.33 -18.28 -43.29
N PRO A 120 -4.09 -17.75 -43.15
CA PRO A 120 -3.36 -17.15 -44.25
C PRO A 120 -3.04 -18.12 -45.40
N TYR A 121 -3.00 -19.43 -45.12
CA TYR A 121 -2.63 -20.47 -46.08
C TYR A 121 -3.84 -21.30 -46.52
N ARG A 122 -5.05 -20.73 -46.44
CA ARG A 122 -6.31 -21.42 -46.78
C ARG A 122 -6.28 -22.08 -48.15
N THR A 123 -5.75 -21.40 -49.16
CA THR A 123 -5.70 -21.89 -50.55
C THR A 123 -4.74 -23.06 -50.74
N GLU A 124 -3.86 -23.30 -49.77
CA GLU A 124 -2.89 -24.39 -49.76
C GLU A 124 -3.36 -25.60 -48.94
N ARG A 125 -4.60 -25.56 -48.39
CA ARG A 125 -5.18 -26.69 -47.66
C ARG A 125 -5.69 -27.75 -48.64
N ASP A 126 -5.48 -29.02 -48.29
CA ASP A 126 -5.89 -30.22 -49.04
C ASP A 126 -7.32 -30.69 -48.73
N TYR A 127 -8.06 -29.93 -47.93
CA TYR A 127 -9.44 -30.20 -47.54
C TYR A 127 -10.30 -28.94 -47.68
N ASP A 128 -11.62 -29.11 -47.87
CA ASP A 128 -12.56 -27.99 -47.80
C ASP A 128 -12.75 -27.54 -46.34
N PRO A 129 -12.34 -26.32 -45.97
CA PRO A 129 -12.51 -25.86 -44.60
C PRO A 129 -13.99 -25.70 -44.21
N PHE A 130 -14.91 -25.43 -45.14
CA PHE A 130 -16.33 -25.25 -44.82
C PHE A 130 -17.01 -26.58 -44.44
N ALA A 131 -16.61 -27.68 -45.08
CA ALA A 131 -17.02 -29.02 -44.72
C ALA A 131 -16.41 -29.52 -43.40
N THR A 132 -15.33 -28.89 -42.92
CA THR A 132 -14.50 -29.41 -41.83
C THR A 132 -14.59 -28.52 -40.58
N GLY A 133 -15.62 -28.78 -39.75
CA GLY A 133 -15.79 -28.17 -38.43
C GLY A 133 -16.51 -26.83 -38.41
N THR A 134 -16.60 -26.24 -37.22
CA THR A 134 -17.34 -25.00 -36.94
C THR A 134 -16.40 -23.84 -36.59
N PHE A 135 -16.90 -22.60 -36.60
CA PHE A 135 -16.12 -21.40 -36.32
C PHE A 135 -15.46 -21.45 -34.94
N PHE A 136 -16.26 -21.63 -33.88
CA PHE A 136 -15.75 -21.64 -32.50
C PHE A 136 -14.98 -22.93 -32.19
N GLY A 137 -15.32 -24.05 -32.85
CA GLY A 137 -14.52 -25.27 -32.81
C GLY A 137 -13.10 -25.05 -33.35
N LYS A 138 -12.98 -24.37 -34.49
CA LYS A 138 -11.69 -23.97 -35.08
C LYS A 138 -10.96 -22.93 -34.22
N LEU A 139 -11.67 -21.90 -33.76
CA LEU A 139 -11.12 -20.85 -32.90
C LEU A 139 -10.49 -21.46 -31.66
N ARG A 140 -11.21 -22.32 -30.93
CA ARG A 140 -10.70 -22.97 -29.72
C ARG A 140 -9.48 -23.85 -30.01
N ALA A 141 -9.48 -24.60 -31.12
CA ALA A 141 -8.34 -25.44 -31.50
C ALA A 141 -7.09 -24.62 -31.87
N ARG A 142 -7.26 -23.43 -32.46
CA ARG A 142 -6.18 -22.57 -32.94
C ARG A 142 -5.72 -21.56 -31.89
N GLN A 143 -6.62 -21.02 -31.09
CA GLN A 143 -6.41 -19.94 -30.13
C GLN A 143 -6.91 -20.35 -28.73
N PRO A 144 -6.25 -21.32 -28.06
CA PRO A 144 -6.65 -21.75 -26.72
C PRO A 144 -6.30 -20.73 -25.62
N TYR A 145 -5.50 -19.71 -25.92
CA TYR A 145 -4.94 -18.75 -24.95
C TYR A 145 -5.66 -17.39 -25.04
N LEU A 146 -6.98 -17.38 -24.83
CA LEU A 146 -7.81 -16.17 -24.89
C LEU A 146 -7.85 -15.37 -23.58
N ARG A 147 -7.46 -15.95 -22.45
CA ARG A 147 -7.43 -15.25 -21.16
C ARG A 147 -6.58 -13.97 -21.26
N GLN A 148 -7.03 -12.89 -20.63
CA GLN A 148 -6.45 -11.54 -20.67
C GLN A 148 -6.43 -10.86 -22.05
N ARG A 149 -7.02 -11.44 -23.09
CA ARG A 149 -7.22 -10.71 -24.35
C ARG A 149 -8.31 -9.66 -24.20
N ALA A 150 -8.14 -8.55 -24.92
CA ALA A 150 -9.09 -7.46 -24.90
C ALA A 150 -10.42 -7.89 -25.53
N LEU A 151 -11.50 -7.62 -24.82
CA LEU A 151 -12.87 -7.74 -25.31
C LEU A 151 -13.50 -6.36 -25.20
N ARG A 152 -14.19 -5.91 -26.25
CA ARG A 152 -14.92 -4.64 -26.27
C ARG A 152 -16.38 -4.91 -26.55
N VAL A 153 -17.25 -4.29 -25.76
CA VAL A 153 -18.68 -4.23 -26.05
C VAL A 153 -18.98 -2.83 -26.53
N ILE A 154 -19.50 -2.71 -27.75
CA ILE A 154 -19.73 -1.45 -28.43
C ILE A 154 -21.23 -1.32 -28.69
N GLN A 155 -21.86 -0.25 -28.22
CA GLN A 155 -23.29 -0.01 -28.35
C GLN A 155 -23.57 1.37 -28.93
N GLY A 156 -24.47 1.43 -29.90
CA GLY A 156 -24.85 2.68 -30.54
C GLY A 156 -26.14 2.56 -31.34
N GLU A 157 -26.47 3.60 -32.08
CA GLU A 157 -27.68 3.70 -32.88
C GLU A 157 -27.41 3.44 -34.36
N LEU A 158 -28.40 2.90 -35.07
CA LEU A 158 -28.34 2.76 -36.52
C LEU A 158 -28.08 4.13 -37.19
N GLY A 159 -27.06 4.20 -38.03
CA GLY A 159 -26.62 5.43 -38.71
C GLY A 159 -25.39 6.08 -38.09
N GLN A 160 -25.00 5.69 -36.86
CA GLN A 160 -23.72 6.07 -36.27
C GLN A 160 -22.57 5.24 -36.86
N SER A 161 -21.40 5.85 -37.00
CA SER A 161 -20.15 5.12 -37.26
C SER A 161 -19.62 4.49 -35.97
N LEU A 162 -18.78 3.46 -36.08
CA LEU A 162 -18.24 2.72 -34.92
C LEU A 162 -17.54 3.62 -33.88
N ASP A 163 -16.85 4.67 -34.32
CA ASP A 163 -16.16 5.64 -33.47
C ASP A 163 -17.10 6.59 -32.71
N GLN A 164 -18.36 6.70 -33.14
CA GLN A 164 -19.40 7.47 -32.46
C GLN A 164 -20.16 6.66 -31.41
N MET A 165 -19.96 5.34 -31.39
CA MET A 165 -20.65 4.42 -30.48
C MET A 165 -19.94 4.34 -29.12
N GLU A 166 -20.72 4.06 -28.08
CA GLU A 166 -20.21 3.85 -26.72
C GLU A 166 -19.43 2.53 -26.67
N THR A 167 -18.18 2.58 -26.21
CA THR A 167 -17.32 1.39 -26.09
C THR A 167 -16.96 1.13 -24.64
N ARG A 168 -17.18 -0.11 -24.19
CA ARG A 168 -16.75 -0.60 -22.88
C ARG A 168 -15.64 -1.62 -23.02
N HIS A 169 -14.59 -1.46 -22.22
CA HIS A 169 -13.37 -2.24 -22.29
C HIS A 169 -13.30 -3.31 -21.19
N PHE A 170 -13.07 -4.57 -21.59
CA PHE A 170 -12.92 -5.70 -20.69
C PHE A 170 -11.72 -6.59 -21.07
N LEU A 171 -11.34 -7.47 -20.15
CA LEU A 171 -10.36 -8.53 -20.35
C LEU A 171 -11.05 -9.89 -20.21
N ILE A 172 -10.81 -10.80 -21.15
CA ILE A 172 -11.37 -12.14 -21.12
C ILE A 172 -10.87 -12.90 -19.88
N GLU A 173 -11.81 -13.41 -19.06
CA GLU A 173 -11.53 -14.25 -17.90
C GLU A 173 -11.53 -15.72 -18.28
N SER A 174 -12.61 -16.14 -18.94
CA SER A 174 -12.88 -17.53 -19.26
C SER A 174 -13.76 -17.63 -20.50
N PHE A 175 -13.79 -18.83 -21.07
CA PHE A 175 -14.69 -19.15 -22.16
C PHE A 175 -15.09 -20.62 -22.08
N GLU A 176 -16.28 -20.94 -22.55
CA GLU A 176 -16.88 -22.27 -22.53
C GLU A 176 -17.45 -22.61 -23.90
N GLY A 177 -17.46 -23.91 -24.21
CA GLY A 177 -17.96 -24.43 -25.48
C GLY A 177 -16.90 -24.54 -26.59
N PRO A 178 -17.31 -24.76 -27.85
CA PRO A 178 -18.71 -24.88 -28.25
C PRO A 178 -19.36 -26.13 -27.62
N SER A 179 -20.58 -25.97 -27.13
CA SER A 179 -21.41 -27.06 -26.62
C SER A 179 -22.08 -27.84 -27.77
N LEU A 180 -22.75 -28.95 -27.45
CA LEU A 180 -23.46 -29.76 -28.46
C LEU A 180 -24.64 -29.00 -29.10
N ASP A 181 -25.27 -28.08 -28.36
CA ASP A 181 -26.27 -27.14 -28.87
C ASP A 181 -25.65 -25.96 -29.67
N GLY A 182 -24.33 -25.95 -29.83
CA GLY A 182 -23.62 -24.94 -30.60
C GLY A 182 -23.48 -23.59 -29.88
N ALA A 183 -23.53 -23.56 -28.55
CA ALA A 183 -23.29 -22.34 -27.79
C ALA A 183 -21.80 -22.18 -27.45
N PHE A 184 -21.26 -20.99 -27.65
CA PHE A 184 -19.95 -20.59 -27.14
C PHE A 184 -20.13 -19.37 -26.25
N THR A 185 -19.55 -19.38 -25.06
CA THR A 185 -19.73 -18.28 -24.09
C THR A 185 -18.36 -17.75 -23.70
N ILE A 186 -18.24 -16.42 -23.64
CA ILE A 186 -17.05 -15.73 -23.12
C ILE A 186 -17.48 -14.88 -21.93
N THR A 187 -16.76 -15.04 -20.83
CA THR A 187 -16.89 -14.17 -19.65
C THR A 187 -15.67 -13.27 -19.60
N ALA A 188 -15.90 -11.97 -19.52
CA ALA A 188 -14.88 -10.95 -19.39
C ALA A 188 -15.12 -10.09 -18.13
N LYS A 189 -14.03 -9.58 -17.56
CA LYS A 189 -14.02 -8.74 -16.37
C LYS A 189 -13.27 -7.45 -16.65
N ASP A 190 -13.52 -6.43 -15.85
CA ASP A 190 -12.76 -5.18 -15.90
C ASP A 190 -11.26 -5.36 -15.57
N THR A 191 -10.52 -4.26 -15.66
CA THR A 191 -9.07 -4.27 -15.48
C THR A 191 -8.66 -4.57 -14.03
N LEU A 192 -9.52 -4.28 -13.04
CA LEU A 192 -9.26 -4.59 -11.63
C LEU A 192 -9.16 -6.09 -11.36
N LYS A 193 -9.61 -6.95 -12.28
CA LYS A 193 -9.35 -8.40 -12.19
C LYS A 193 -7.88 -8.76 -12.39
N LEU A 194 -6.99 -7.84 -12.78
CA LEU A 194 -5.56 -8.08 -12.78
C LEU A 194 -4.94 -8.09 -11.37
N LEU A 195 -5.56 -7.41 -10.40
CA LEU A 195 -5.03 -7.26 -9.04
C LEU A 195 -5.31 -8.47 -8.13
N SER A 196 -6.15 -9.41 -8.56
CA SER A 196 -6.57 -10.50 -7.69
C SER A 196 -5.41 -11.44 -7.34
N GLY A 197 -5.42 -12.02 -6.14
CA GLY A 197 -4.33 -12.83 -5.60
C GLY A 197 -3.92 -14.04 -6.46
N ASP A 198 -4.85 -14.60 -7.23
CA ASP A 198 -4.58 -15.66 -8.21
C ASP A 198 -3.74 -15.19 -9.41
N ARG A 199 -3.45 -13.89 -9.50
CA ARG A 199 -2.75 -13.24 -10.61
C ARG A 199 -1.61 -12.35 -10.16
N ALA A 200 -1.76 -11.63 -9.05
CA ALA A 200 -0.82 -10.61 -8.63
C ALA A 200 -0.52 -10.68 -7.14
N GLN A 201 0.76 -10.83 -6.82
CA GLN A 201 1.29 -10.80 -5.47
C GLN A 201 2.48 -9.84 -5.39
N ALA A 202 2.59 -9.13 -4.27
CA ALA A 202 3.66 -8.20 -3.99
C ALA A 202 4.23 -8.43 -2.57
N PRO A 203 5.55 -8.55 -2.40
CA PRO A 203 6.58 -8.71 -3.44
C PRO A 203 6.40 -10.00 -4.27
N LYS A 204 7.09 -10.09 -5.42
CA LYS A 204 7.15 -11.34 -6.19
C LYS A 204 7.92 -12.41 -5.38
N PRO A 205 7.52 -13.69 -5.45
CA PRO A 205 8.25 -14.75 -4.76
C PRO A 205 9.70 -14.82 -5.28
N SER A 206 10.65 -14.95 -4.37
CA SER A 206 12.08 -15.13 -4.67
C SER A 206 12.47 -16.60 -4.58
N ASN A 207 13.35 -17.07 -5.47
CA ASN A 207 13.83 -18.46 -5.48
C ASN A 207 15.02 -18.73 -4.56
N GLY A 208 15.61 -17.69 -3.96
CA GLY A 208 16.80 -17.84 -3.14
C GLY A 208 16.51 -18.44 -1.76
N PHE A 209 17.42 -19.31 -1.32
CA PHE A 209 17.43 -19.91 0.02
C PHE A 209 18.86 -19.94 0.57
N LEU A 210 19.00 -20.15 1.88
CA LEU A 210 20.30 -20.22 2.54
C LEU A 210 21.09 -21.46 2.10
N LEU A 211 22.34 -21.28 1.67
CA LEU A 211 23.24 -22.39 1.33
C LEU A 211 23.67 -23.20 2.57
N ALA A 212 23.77 -22.55 3.73
CA ALA A 212 24.22 -23.12 4.99
C ALA A 212 23.50 -22.46 6.18
N ASP A 213 23.56 -23.10 7.34
CA ASP A 213 22.99 -22.57 8.58
C ASP A 213 23.55 -21.17 8.91
N LEU A 214 22.68 -20.33 9.45
CA LEU A 214 23.00 -18.96 9.81
C LEU A 214 22.77 -18.76 11.31
N THR A 215 23.83 -18.57 12.07
CA THR A 215 23.71 -18.28 13.51
C THR A 215 23.12 -16.88 13.76
N SER A 216 22.61 -16.62 14.96
CA SER A 216 22.01 -15.33 15.32
C SER A 216 23.00 -14.14 15.26
N GLY A 217 24.30 -14.40 15.41
CA GLY A 217 25.35 -13.38 15.31
C GLY A 217 26.00 -13.25 13.92
N ALA A 218 25.66 -14.12 12.97
CA ALA A 218 26.26 -14.09 11.65
C ALA A 218 25.74 -12.90 10.82
N THR A 219 26.67 -12.17 10.20
CA THR A 219 26.42 -10.98 9.37
C THR A 219 26.62 -11.24 7.88
N THR A 220 26.83 -12.49 7.48
CA THR A 220 26.99 -12.88 6.07
C THR A 220 26.20 -14.15 5.79
N ALA A 221 25.51 -14.20 4.65
CA ALA A 221 24.80 -15.37 4.16
C ALA A 221 25.08 -15.57 2.67
N THR A 222 25.07 -16.81 2.19
CA THR A 222 25.21 -17.13 0.76
C THR A 222 23.90 -17.72 0.25
N LEU A 223 23.39 -17.18 -0.84
CA LEU A 223 22.20 -17.66 -1.52
C LEU A 223 22.50 -18.89 -2.39
N ALA A 224 21.52 -19.78 -2.47
CA ALA A 224 21.43 -20.85 -3.45
C ALA A 224 20.06 -20.77 -4.17
N PRO A 225 19.94 -21.23 -5.44
CA PRO A 225 21.01 -21.76 -6.29
C PRO A 225 22.00 -20.68 -6.76
N SER A 226 23.18 -21.10 -7.23
CA SER A 226 24.19 -20.14 -7.69
C SER A 226 23.67 -19.28 -8.85
N GLY A 227 23.98 -17.98 -8.81
CA GLY A 227 23.53 -16.97 -9.76
C GLY A 227 22.22 -16.29 -9.37
N VAL A 228 21.45 -16.84 -8.41
CA VAL A 228 20.14 -16.29 -8.02
C VAL A 228 20.25 -14.87 -7.48
N GLY A 229 21.35 -14.55 -6.79
CA GLY A 229 21.58 -13.22 -6.25
C GLY A 229 21.59 -12.15 -7.35
N ASN A 230 22.27 -12.42 -8.47
CA ASN A 230 22.30 -11.50 -9.62
C ASN A 230 20.99 -11.49 -10.42
N ALA A 231 20.30 -12.63 -10.49
CA ALA A 231 19.09 -12.77 -11.28
C ALA A 231 17.88 -12.08 -10.65
N GLU A 232 17.75 -12.12 -9.31
CA GLU A 232 16.51 -11.75 -8.63
C GLU A 232 16.67 -10.68 -7.53
N TYR A 233 17.86 -10.53 -6.93
CA TYR A 233 18.04 -9.64 -5.77
C TYR A 233 18.71 -8.32 -6.18
N PRO A 234 18.15 -7.16 -5.79
CA PRO A 234 18.79 -5.87 -5.99
C PRO A 234 20.14 -5.80 -5.24
N ALA A 235 20.95 -4.79 -5.55
CA ALA A 235 22.26 -4.62 -4.89
C ALA A 235 22.16 -4.39 -3.37
N SER A 236 21.03 -3.86 -2.92
CA SER A 236 20.70 -3.66 -1.51
C SER A 236 19.19 -3.62 -1.30
N GLY A 237 18.75 -3.90 -0.08
CA GLY A 237 17.34 -3.82 0.30
C GLY A 237 17.07 -4.54 1.61
N PHE A 238 15.87 -5.08 1.75
CA PHE A 238 15.49 -5.92 2.88
C PHE A 238 15.11 -7.32 2.39
N VAL A 239 15.52 -8.35 3.14
CA VAL A 239 15.08 -9.74 2.93
C VAL A 239 14.45 -10.29 4.20
N CYS A 240 13.44 -11.14 4.05
CA CYS A 240 12.86 -11.93 5.12
C CYS A 240 13.42 -13.36 5.04
N ILE A 241 14.12 -13.77 6.09
CA ILE A 241 14.71 -15.13 6.20
C ILE A 241 13.75 -16.00 7.00
N GLY A 242 13.40 -17.16 6.44
CA GLY A 242 12.56 -18.18 7.08
C GLY A 242 11.12 -17.73 7.39
N GLY A 243 10.69 -16.56 6.90
CA GLY A 243 9.41 -15.94 7.28
C GLY A 243 9.38 -15.36 8.69
N LYS A 244 10.53 -15.14 9.33
CA LYS A 244 10.59 -14.75 10.76
C LYS A 244 11.52 -13.57 11.06
N GLU A 245 12.50 -13.30 10.20
CA GLU A 245 13.47 -12.23 10.44
C GLU A 245 13.69 -11.38 9.21
N VAL A 246 13.49 -10.07 9.36
CA VAL A 246 13.83 -9.08 8.33
C VAL A 246 15.26 -8.61 8.55
N CYS A 247 16.09 -8.74 7.52
CA CYS A 247 17.47 -8.28 7.49
C CYS A 247 17.65 -7.24 6.40
N ALA A 248 18.33 -6.13 6.69
CA ALA A 248 18.84 -5.27 5.63
C ALA A 248 20.06 -5.95 5.01
N PHE A 249 20.23 -5.87 3.70
CA PHE A 249 21.36 -6.50 3.02
C PHE A 249 22.02 -5.57 2.01
N THR A 250 23.30 -5.82 1.78
CA THR A 250 24.01 -5.47 0.54
C THR A 250 24.53 -6.75 -0.09
N ARG A 251 24.60 -6.80 -1.42
CA ARG A 251 24.90 -8.03 -2.15
C ARG A 251 26.14 -7.90 -3.01
N ALA A 252 26.97 -8.94 -3.00
CA ALA A 252 28.02 -9.19 -3.99
C ALA A 252 27.84 -10.60 -4.56
N ALA A 253 27.43 -10.70 -5.83
CA ALA A 253 27.00 -11.97 -6.45
C ALA A 253 25.93 -12.69 -5.60
N ASP A 254 26.19 -13.90 -5.12
CA ASP A 254 25.24 -14.65 -4.27
C ASP A 254 25.45 -14.41 -2.76
N VAL A 255 26.47 -13.62 -2.38
CA VAL A 255 26.79 -13.36 -0.97
C VAL A 255 26.08 -12.08 -0.51
N LEU A 256 25.34 -12.19 0.58
CA LEU A 256 24.67 -11.11 1.28
C LEU A 256 25.48 -10.71 2.52
N THR A 257 25.78 -9.42 2.65
CA THR A 257 26.20 -8.82 3.92
C THR A 257 24.95 -8.27 4.62
N LEU A 258 24.65 -8.80 5.80
CA LEU A 258 23.40 -8.61 6.54
C LEU A 258 23.58 -7.67 7.72
N THR A 259 22.63 -6.75 7.88
CA THR A 259 22.30 -6.14 9.17
C THR A 259 21.02 -6.81 9.68
N ARG A 260 21.17 -7.60 10.75
CA ARG A 260 20.15 -8.47 11.34
C ARG A 260 19.08 -7.69 12.13
N ALA A 261 17.99 -8.33 12.52
CA ALA A 261 16.95 -7.78 13.42
C ALA A 261 16.41 -6.39 12.99
N GLN A 262 15.95 -6.27 11.74
CA GLN A 262 15.38 -5.04 11.22
C GLN A 262 13.86 -5.02 11.33
N ARG A 263 13.26 -3.82 11.25
CA ARG A 263 11.80 -3.60 11.23
C ARG A 263 11.07 -4.25 12.41
N GLY A 264 11.71 -4.32 13.58
CA GLY A 264 11.13 -4.86 14.81
C GLY A 264 11.19 -6.39 14.96
N THR A 265 11.80 -7.09 14.00
CA THR A 265 12.11 -8.54 14.14
C THR A 265 13.32 -8.77 15.05
N SER A 266 13.48 -9.99 15.56
CA SER A 266 14.64 -10.40 16.36
C SER A 266 15.63 -11.24 15.55
N ALA A 267 16.93 -11.09 15.85
CA ALA A 267 17.97 -11.92 15.26
C ALA A 267 17.91 -13.34 15.82
N GLN A 268 17.74 -14.34 14.95
CA GLN A 268 17.63 -15.75 15.36
C GLN A 268 18.50 -16.67 14.51
N ALA A 269 18.66 -17.92 14.92
CA ALA A 269 19.31 -18.92 14.07
C ALA A 269 18.35 -19.35 12.95
N HIS A 270 18.88 -19.57 11.76
CA HIS A 270 18.18 -20.11 10.59
C HIS A 270 18.94 -21.32 10.06
N GLU A 271 18.24 -22.25 9.44
CA GLU A 271 18.81 -23.47 8.90
C GLU A 271 19.14 -23.32 7.41
N ALA A 272 20.07 -24.14 6.91
CA ALA A 272 20.25 -24.29 5.47
C ALA A 272 18.90 -24.62 4.80
N GLN A 273 18.71 -24.12 3.58
CA GLN A 273 17.46 -24.23 2.82
C GLN A 273 16.29 -23.37 3.32
N ASP A 274 16.45 -22.60 4.40
CA ASP A 274 15.46 -21.58 4.75
C ASP A 274 15.36 -20.55 3.62
N ARG A 275 14.11 -20.23 3.26
CA ARG A 275 13.81 -19.25 2.20
C ARG A 275 14.38 -17.88 2.55
N VAL A 276 14.89 -17.17 1.56
CA VAL A 276 15.32 -15.77 1.68
C VAL A 276 14.45 -14.94 0.75
N GLN A 277 13.33 -14.43 1.23
CA GLN A 277 12.37 -13.69 0.42
C GLN A 277 12.77 -12.21 0.34
N LEU A 278 12.77 -11.59 -0.85
CA LEU A 278 12.92 -10.14 -0.97
C LEU A 278 11.69 -9.43 -0.41
N CYS A 279 11.88 -8.47 0.50
CA CYS A 279 10.81 -7.64 1.04
C CYS A 279 10.47 -6.48 0.08
N LEU A 280 9.21 -6.08 0.03
CA LEU A 280 8.79 -4.80 -0.53
C LEU A 280 8.72 -3.75 0.59
N ASP A 281 9.47 -2.65 0.46
CA ASP A 281 9.56 -1.60 1.48
C ASP A 281 9.12 -0.25 0.90
N TYR A 282 8.03 0.29 1.44
CA TYR A 282 7.58 1.66 1.17
C TYR A 282 7.88 2.54 2.38
N VAL A 283 8.50 3.68 2.12
CA VAL A 283 8.80 4.70 3.14
C VAL A 283 8.30 6.05 2.63
N GLY A 284 7.34 6.61 3.36
CA GLY A 284 6.85 7.98 3.15
C GLY A 284 6.33 8.22 1.74
N LYS A 285 5.54 7.29 1.19
CA LYS A 285 4.99 7.42 -0.17
C LYS A 285 3.51 7.81 -0.15
N THR A 286 3.08 8.59 -1.13
CA THR A 286 1.66 8.91 -1.33
C THR A 286 0.91 7.63 -1.66
N PRO A 287 -0.38 7.51 -1.28
CA PRO A 287 -1.16 6.33 -1.66
C PRO A 287 -1.32 6.22 -3.18
N ALA A 288 -1.39 7.35 -3.91
CA ALA A 288 -1.36 7.38 -5.36
C ALA A 288 -0.13 6.65 -5.95
N PHE A 289 1.07 6.94 -5.43
CA PHE A 289 2.30 6.29 -5.86
C PHE A 289 2.29 4.79 -5.53
N ILE A 290 1.93 4.43 -4.29
CA ILE A 290 1.93 3.03 -3.83
C ILE A 290 0.96 2.19 -4.66
N ILE A 291 -0.28 2.66 -4.85
CA ILE A 291 -1.31 1.94 -5.61
C ILE A 291 -0.87 1.78 -7.06
N ARG A 292 -0.31 2.82 -7.68
CA ARG A 292 0.23 2.72 -9.04
C ARG A 292 1.37 1.70 -9.12
N ASP A 293 2.33 1.73 -8.20
CA ASP A 293 3.46 0.81 -8.21
C ASP A 293 2.98 -0.64 -8.11
N LEU A 294 2.06 -0.92 -7.18
CA LEU A 294 1.41 -2.22 -7.04
C LEU A 294 0.67 -2.64 -8.32
N MET A 295 -0.12 -1.75 -8.92
CA MET A 295 -0.89 -2.04 -10.13
C MET A 295 0.00 -2.29 -11.35
N VAL A 296 1.05 -1.48 -11.56
CA VAL A 296 1.89 -1.56 -12.76
C VAL A 296 2.96 -2.65 -12.64
N ASN A 297 3.71 -2.67 -11.54
CA ASN A 297 4.90 -3.52 -11.41
C ASN A 297 4.58 -4.94 -10.92
N TYR A 298 3.46 -5.13 -10.23
CA TYR A 298 3.05 -6.41 -9.66
C TYR A 298 1.79 -7.01 -10.29
N ALA A 299 0.82 -6.18 -10.70
CA ALA A 299 -0.39 -6.63 -11.38
C ALA A 299 -0.38 -6.44 -12.91
N GLU A 300 0.70 -5.86 -13.47
CA GLU A 300 0.88 -5.66 -14.92
C GLU A 300 -0.24 -4.84 -15.58
N VAL A 301 -0.90 -3.96 -14.82
CA VAL A 301 -1.85 -2.98 -15.37
C VAL A 301 -1.06 -2.01 -16.27
N PRO A 302 -1.50 -1.78 -17.52
CA PRO A 302 -0.82 -0.83 -18.39
C PRO A 302 -0.74 0.56 -17.76
N ALA A 303 0.47 1.12 -17.66
CA ALA A 303 0.69 2.42 -17.04
C ALA A 303 -0.11 3.57 -17.71
N ALA A 304 -0.47 3.41 -18.99
CA ALA A 304 -1.29 4.37 -19.73
C ALA A 304 -2.73 4.48 -19.19
N TYR A 305 -3.22 3.48 -18.46
CA TYR A 305 -4.55 3.54 -17.84
C TYR A 305 -4.53 4.31 -16.52
N ILE A 306 -3.37 4.57 -15.93
CA ILE A 306 -3.26 5.19 -14.60
C ILE A 306 -2.73 6.63 -14.74
N PRO A 307 -3.58 7.65 -14.65
CA PRO A 307 -3.17 9.05 -14.69
C PRO A 307 -2.55 9.47 -13.35
N LEU A 308 -1.30 9.06 -13.10
CA LEU A 308 -0.63 9.30 -11.80
C LEU A 308 -0.62 10.78 -11.39
N ALA A 309 -0.41 11.70 -12.33
CA ALA A 309 -0.37 13.13 -12.04
C ALA A 309 -1.71 13.64 -11.45
N GLU A 310 -2.83 13.18 -12.00
CA GLU A 310 -4.17 13.51 -11.48
C GLU A 310 -4.36 12.93 -10.06
N TRP A 311 -3.90 11.70 -9.83
CA TRP A 311 -3.99 11.05 -8.52
C TRP A 311 -3.13 11.72 -7.45
N GLU A 312 -1.92 12.15 -7.82
CA GLU A 312 -1.02 12.86 -6.90
C GLU A 312 -1.57 14.25 -6.55
N GLU A 313 -2.14 14.98 -7.51
CA GLU A 313 -2.79 16.28 -7.26
C GLU A 313 -3.99 16.13 -6.30
N GLU A 314 -4.83 15.12 -6.52
CA GLU A 314 -5.95 14.78 -5.65
C GLU A 314 -5.49 14.47 -4.21
N CYS A 315 -4.47 13.62 -4.04
CA CYS A 315 -3.91 13.30 -2.72
C CYS A 315 -3.23 14.50 -2.04
N ALA A 316 -2.50 15.32 -2.80
CA ALA A 316 -1.85 16.52 -2.28
C ALA A 316 -2.86 17.58 -1.84
N THR A 317 -4.00 17.66 -2.53
CA THR A 317 -5.04 18.65 -2.23
C THR A 317 -5.83 18.24 -0.99
N TYR A 318 -6.34 17.01 -0.94
CA TYR A 318 -7.38 16.60 0.02
C TYR A 318 -6.90 15.65 1.13
N LEU A 319 -5.79 14.94 0.96
CA LEU A 319 -5.32 13.95 1.94
C LEU A 319 -4.09 14.41 2.72
N ARG A 320 -3.05 14.92 2.04
CA ARG A 320 -1.79 15.45 2.63
C ARG A 320 -1.15 14.51 3.67
N ARG A 321 -1.18 13.21 3.39
CA ARG A 321 -0.53 12.15 4.19
C ARG A 321 0.25 11.21 3.29
N VAL A 322 1.25 10.57 3.88
CA VAL A 322 2.03 9.51 3.25
C VAL A 322 2.01 8.27 4.12
N TYR A 323 2.25 7.13 3.50
CA TYR A 323 2.15 5.82 4.12
C TYR A 323 3.44 5.06 3.95
N SER A 324 3.67 4.15 4.90
CA SER A 324 4.90 3.35 4.96
C SER A 324 4.58 1.96 5.43
N ARG A 325 5.20 0.97 4.80
CA ARG A 325 5.00 -0.45 5.13
C ARG A 325 6.12 -1.29 4.59
N ASN A 326 6.57 -2.26 5.39
CA ASN A 326 7.38 -3.37 4.93
C ASN A 326 6.47 -4.59 4.72
N VAL A 327 6.51 -5.17 3.53
CA VAL A 327 5.77 -6.37 3.16
C VAL A 327 6.79 -7.49 2.95
N PRO A 328 7.00 -8.37 3.94
CA PRO A 328 8.10 -9.33 3.95
C PRO A 328 7.81 -10.59 3.14
N GLU A 329 6.55 -10.85 2.80
CA GLU A 329 6.10 -12.04 2.08
C GLU A 329 5.12 -11.69 0.95
N PRO A 330 5.09 -12.47 -0.13
CA PRO A 330 4.12 -12.28 -1.21
C PRO A 330 2.70 -12.20 -0.66
N THR A 331 2.11 -11.01 -0.79
CA THR A 331 0.76 -10.70 -0.35
C THR A 331 -0.07 -10.30 -1.56
N ASP A 332 -1.35 -10.64 -1.55
CA ASP A 332 -2.26 -10.31 -2.64
C ASP A 332 -2.32 -8.80 -2.87
N VAL A 333 -2.16 -8.38 -4.13
CA VAL A 333 -2.15 -6.94 -4.47
C VAL A 333 -3.50 -6.29 -4.14
N GLU A 334 -4.60 -7.01 -4.37
CA GLU A 334 -5.95 -6.59 -3.98
C GLU A 334 -6.05 -6.27 -2.48
N ASP A 335 -5.51 -7.11 -1.60
CA ASP A 335 -5.54 -6.90 -0.15
C ASP A 335 -4.69 -5.71 0.29
N LEU A 336 -3.50 -5.55 -0.31
CA LEU A 336 -2.63 -4.40 -0.04
C LEU A 336 -3.28 -3.07 -0.42
N VAL A 337 -3.93 -3.03 -1.60
CA VAL A 337 -4.64 -1.86 -2.10
C VAL A 337 -5.90 -1.60 -1.28
N ALA A 338 -6.70 -2.63 -0.97
CA ALA A 338 -7.90 -2.50 -0.15
C ALA A 338 -7.59 -1.94 1.25
N ALA A 339 -6.56 -2.48 1.91
CA ALA A 339 -6.10 -1.97 3.20
C ALA A 339 -5.69 -0.48 3.13
N LEU A 340 -5.09 -0.05 2.02
CA LEU A 340 -4.70 1.34 1.83
C LEU A 340 -5.91 2.23 1.51
N ILE A 341 -6.89 1.73 0.76
CA ILE A 341 -8.16 2.41 0.48
C ILE A 341 -8.91 2.72 1.79
N GLU A 342 -9.03 1.74 2.68
CA GLU A 342 -9.67 1.93 3.99
C GLU A 342 -8.89 2.93 4.87
N GLN A 343 -7.56 2.77 4.97
CA GLN A 343 -6.72 3.59 5.85
C GLN A 343 -6.44 5.01 5.34
N ALA A 344 -6.70 5.29 4.06
CA ALA A 344 -6.56 6.61 3.46
C ALA A 344 -7.90 7.26 3.09
N GLY A 345 -9.03 6.57 3.30
CA GLY A 345 -10.36 7.08 2.95
C GLY A 345 -10.47 7.37 1.45
N LEU A 346 -10.18 6.38 0.61
CA LEU A 346 -10.18 6.51 -0.84
C LEU A 346 -11.36 5.81 -1.49
N ALA A 347 -11.61 6.14 -2.75
CA ALA A 347 -12.38 5.35 -3.70
C ALA A 347 -11.52 5.14 -4.96
N VAL A 348 -11.40 3.89 -5.40
CA VAL A 348 -10.62 3.53 -6.60
C VAL A 348 -11.48 2.63 -7.47
N TRP A 349 -11.61 2.95 -8.76
CA TRP A 349 -12.44 2.20 -9.70
C TRP A 349 -11.90 2.24 -11.13
N ASP A 350 -12.31 1.27 -11.94
CA ASP A 350 -12.03 1.22 -13.38
C ASP A 350 -13.15 1.96 -14.13
N ASP A 351 -12.80 3.04 -14.83
CA ASP A 351 -13.67 3.73 -15.79
C ASP A 351 -13.54 2.97 -17.12
N ASP A 352 -14.42 1.98 -17.32
CA ASP A 352 -14.38 1.03 -18.44
C ASP A 352 -14.66 1.68 -19.79
N ALA A 353 -15.36 2.82 -19.80
CA ALA A 353 -15.63 3.63 -20.97
C ALA A 353 -14.40 4.49 -21.37
N ALA A 354 -13.77 5.17 -20.41
CA ALA A 354 -12.57 5.98 -20.68
C ALA A 354 -11.27 5.15 -20.72
N ARG A 355 -11.32 3.88 -20.29
CA ARG A 355 -10.18 2.97 -20.13
C ARG A 355 -9.11 3.54 -19.20
N LYS A 356 -9.56 4.10 -18.07
CA LYS A 356 -8.70 4.73 -17.05
C LYS A 356 -9.07 4.26 -15.66
N MET A 357 -8.06 4.08 -14.81
CA MET A 357 -8.26 3.93 -13.37
C MET A 357 -8.46 5.31 -12.74
N ARG A 358 -9.48 5.43 -11.89
CA ARG A 358 -9.78 6.65 -11.13
C ARG A 358 -9.43 6.44 -9.67
N LEU A 359 -8.99 7.52 -9.02
CA LEU A 359 -8.74 7.58 -7.59
C LEU A 359 -9.33 8.89 -7.08
N GLN A 360 -10.10 8.81 -6.00
CA GLN A 360 -10.69 9.96 -5.35
C GLN A 360 -10.54 9.84 -3.83
N VAL A 361 -10.18 10.93 -3.17
CA VAL A 361 -10.21 11.04 -1.71
C VAL A 361 -11.65 11.33 -1.28
N LEU A 362 -12.18 10.55 -0.34
CA LEU A 362 -13.52 10.77 0.18
C LEU A 362 -13.61 12.13 0.85
N ARG A 363 -14.62 12.91 0.45
CA ARG A 363 -14.88 14.26 0.94
C ARG A 363 -16.35 14.65 0.74
N ALA A 364 -16.76 15.76 1.35
CA ALA A 364 -18.05 16.37 1.10
C ALA A 364 -18.22 16.72 -0.39
N ILE A 365 -19.46 16.60 -0.88
CA ILE A 365 -19.78 16.97 -2.26
C ILE A 365 -19.71 18.50 -2.40
N PRO A 366 -18.99 19.03 -3.42
CA PRO A 366 -18.90 20.47 -3.65
C PRO A 366 -20.28 21.14 -3.79
N ALA A 367 -20.48 22.30 -3.15
CA ALA A 367 -21.77 22.99 -3.13
C ALA A 367 -22.27 23.44 -4.52
N ASN A 368 -21.40 23.49 -5.52
CA ASN A 368 -21.71 23.82 -6.91
C ASN A 368 -21.95 22.58 -7.81
N SER A 369 -22.05 21.38 -7.23
CA SER A 369 -22.39 20.16 -7.98
C SER A 369 -23.80 20.23 -8.58
N ASP A 370 -23.97 19.53 -9.71
CA ASP A 370 -25.25 19.45 -10.41
C ASP A 370 -26.33 18.80 -9.53
N VAL A 371 -27.58 19.23 -9.71
CA VAL A 371 -28.74 18.70 -9.00
C VAL A 371 -29.46 17.68 -9.88
N ILE A 372 -29.70 16.49 -9.34
CA ILE A 372 -30.57 15.46 -9.90
C ILE A 372 -31.91 15.58 -9.18
N ASP A 373 -32.89 16.17 -9.86
CA ASP A 373 -34.25 16.37 -9.33
C ASP A 373 -35.29 15.50 -10.05
N ASP A 374 -36.56 15.62 -9.65
CA ASP A 374 -37.70 14.93 -10.27
C ASP A 374 -37.88 15.27 -11.78
N THR A 375 -37.20 16.30 -12.31
CA THR A 375 -37.22 16.67 -13.73
C THR A 375 -36.09 16.03 -14.54
N VAL A 376 -35.01 15.62 -13.89
CA VAL A 376 -33.88 14.87 -14.47
C VAL A 376 -34.14 13.37 -14.37
N MET A 377 -34.66 12.92 -13.22
CA MET A 377 -35.02 11.53 -12.98
C MET A 377 -36.25 11.12 -13.77
N MET A 378 -36.27 9.87 -14.25
CA MET A 378 -37.48 9.29 -14.83
C MET A 378 -38.54 9.08 -13.74
N ALA A 379 -39.77 9.50 -14.05
CA ALA A 379 -40.88 9.46 -13.10
C ALA A 379 -41.13 8.05 -12.54
N GLY A 380 -41.26 7.94 -11.21
CA GLY A 380 -41.58 6.69 -10.52
C GLY A 380 -40.42 5.71 -10.34
N THR A 381 -39.20 6.06 -10.77
CA THR A 381 -38.03 5.18 -10.70
C THR A 381 -37.24 5.28 -9.40
N LEU A 382 -37.30 6.42 -8.70
CA LEU A 382 -36.58 6.62 -7.43
C LEU A 382 -36.99 5.57 -6.39
N ARG A 383 -35.99 4.91 -5.82
CA ARG A 383 -36.08 4.01 -4.66
C ARG A 383 -35.05 4.44 -3.64
N VAL A 384 -35.46 4.45 -2.38
CA VAL A 384 -34.62 4.78 -1.22
C VAL A 384 -34.53 3.55 -0.35
N ARG A 385 -33.30 3.16 0.02
CA ARG A 385 -33.03 2.03 0.90
C ARG A 385 -32.11 2.46 2.03
N GLU A 386 -32.57 2.28 3.26
CA GLU A 386 -31.76 2.46 4.46
C GLU A 386 -30.69 1.37 4.58
N GLN A 387 -29.51 1.72 5.07
CA GLN A 387 -28.38 0.79 5.27
C GLN A 387 -27.99 0.68 6.77
N PRO A 388 -28.87 0.22 7.67
CA PRO A 388 -28.65 0.24 9.13
C PRO A 388 -27.43 -0.56 9.59
N LYS A 389 -26.94 -1.51 8.77
CA LYS A 389 -25.74 -2.30 9.07
C LYS A 389 -24.43 -1.53 8.89
N GLU A 390 -24.45 -0.46 8.10
CA GLU A 390 -23.28 0.39 7.87
C GLU A 390 -23.11 1.44 8.97
N ARG A 391 -24.02 1.50 9.96
CA ARG A 391 -23.94 2.43 11.08
C ARG A 391 -22.70 2.17 11.93
N ILE A 392 -21.96 3.22 12.29
CA ILE A 392 -20.78 3.18 13.15
C ILE A 392 -20.94 4.22 14.27
N SER A 393 -20.77 3.79 15.51
CA SER A 393 -20.75 4.67 16.70
C SER A 393 -19.39 4.68 17.41
N GLN A 394 -18.54 3.70 17.11
CA GLN A 394 -17.17 3.62 17.60
C GLN A 394 -16.25 3.11 16.49
N ALA A 395 -15.16 3.84 16.25
CA ALA A 395 -14.13 3.44 15.29
C ALA A 395 -12.81 3.23 16.03
N TRP A 396 -12.22 2.05 15.83
CA TRP A 396 -11.02 1.59 16.53
C TRP A 396 -9.95 1.30 15.49
N THR A 397 -8.88 2.08 15.47
CA THR A 397 -7.76 1.87 14.55
C THR A 397 -6.53 1.43 15.33
N TYR A 398 -6.09 0.20 15.10
CA TYR A 398 -4.81 -0.32 15.59
C TYR A 398 -3.71 0.10 14.61
N PHE A 399 -2.59 0.66 15.06
CA PHE A 399 -1.55 1.20 14.18
C PHE A 399 -0.13 1.02 14.74
N GLY A 400 0.86 1.21 13.88
CA GLY A 400 2.26 0.96 14.21
C GLY A 400 2.55 -0.52 14.38
N PRO A 401 2.55 -1.32 13.28
CA PRO A 401 2.89 -2.73 13.35
C PRO A 401 4.30 -2.92 13.93
N ARG A 402 4.42 -3.84 14.90
CA ARG A 402 5.67 -4.14 15.61
C ARG A 402 6.56 -5.05 14.79
N ASP A 403 5.97 -6.09 14.20
CA ASP A 403 6.66 -7.08 13.40
C ASP A 403 5.89 -7.30 12.09
N PRO A 404 6.46 -6.93 10.93
CA PRO A 404 5.78 -7.07 9.66
C PRO A 404 5.60 -8.52 9.21
N THR A 405 6.27 -9.49 9.85
CA THR A 405 6.16 -10.93 9.51
C THR A 405 4.93 -11.59 10.13
N LYS A 406 4.30 -10.93 11.11
CA LYS A 406 3.07 -11.41 11.74
C LYS A 406 1.85 -11.04 10.89
N LYS A 407 0.75 -11.75 11.14
CA LYS A 407 -0.51 -11.49 10.45
C LYS A 407 -1.00 -10.06 10.73
N THR A 408 -1.61 -9.46 9.72
CA THR A 408 -2.09 -8.08 9.79
C THR A 408 -3.38 -7.92 10.59
N ASP A 409 -4.17 -8.98 10.74
CA ASP A 409 -5.39 -9.03 11.54
C ASP A 409 -5.16 -9.34 13.02
N ASP A 410 -3.90 -9.50 13.43
CA ASP A 410 -3.50 -9.70 14.82
C ASP A 410 -3.34 -8.35 15.54
N ALA A 411 -4.30 -8.01 16.40
CA ALA A 411 -4.29 -6.79 17.19
C ALA A 411 -3.05 -6.69 18.11
N ASP A 412 -2.49 -7.81 18.57
CA ASP A 412 -1.32 -7.84 19.46
C ASP A 412 -0.03 -7.40 18.74
N ASN A 413 -0.04 -7.44 17.40
CA ASN A 413 1.07 -6.97 16.57
C ASN A 413 1.14 -5.44 16.48
N TYR A 414 0.16 -4.69 16.96
CA TYR A 414 0.16 -3.23 16.87
C TYR A 414 0.67 -2.58 18.17
N ARG A 415 1.41 -1.48 18.04
CA ARG A 415 1.96 -0.76 19.20
C ARG A 415 0.86 -0.02 19.96
N SER A 416 -0.02 0.64 19.23
CA SER A 416 -1.01 1.56 19.79
C SER A 416 -2.36 1.43 19.09
N ALA A 417 -3.41 1.87 19.76
CA ALA A 417 -4.76 1.98 19.21
C ALA A 417 -5.32 3.40 19.41
N ALA A 418 -6.02 3.89 18.39
CA ALA A 418 -6.81 5.10 18.43
C ALA A 418 -8.30 4.72 18.52
N LEU A 419 -8.92 5.10 19.63
CA LEU A 419 -10.33 4.89 19.91
C LEU A 419 -11.06 6.22 19.78
N THR A 420 -12.04 6.28 18.89
CA THR A 420 -12.97 7.41 18.79
C THR A 420 -14.39 6.91 19.03
N ILE A 421 -15.09 7.56 19.97
CA ILE A 421 -16.45 7.19 20.39
C ILE A 421 -17.37 8.40 20.18
N ASP A 422 -18.46 8.19 19.47
CA ASP A 422 -19.61 9.09 19.49
C ASP A 422 -20.58 8.61 20.57
N ALA A 423 -20.56 9.29 21.73
CA ALA A 423 -21.38 8.91 22.88
C ALA A 423 -22.86 9.26 22.67
N ASP A 424 -23.13 10.37 21.99
CA ASP A 424 -24.50 10.84 21.73
C ASP A 424 -25.21 9.88 20.79
N ALA A 425 -24.54 9.44 19.72
CA ALA A 425 -25.09 8.44 18.80
C ALA A 425 -25.46 7.12 19.50
N GLN A 426 -24.71 6.69 20.53
CA GLN A 426 -25.06 5.47 21.28
C GLN A 426 -26.31 5.65 22.13
N VAL A 427 -26.52 6.85 22.67
CA VAL A 427 -27.74 7.19 23.41
C VAL A 427 -28.92 7.25 22.44
N ASP A 428 -28.76 7.95 21.31
CA ASP A 428 -29.81 8.13 20.29
C ASP A 428 -30.31 6.79 19.73
N TYR A 429 -29.39 5.86 19.45
CA TYR A 429 -29.70 4.55 18.86
C TYR A 429 -29.84 3.40 19.87
N GLY A 430 -29.59 3.64 21.15
CA GLY A 430 -29.68 2.67 22.25
C GLY A 430 -28.73 1.46 22.18
N THR A 431 -27.90 1.33 21.14
CA THR A 431 -26.99 0.20 20.92
C THR A 431 -25.68 0.65 20.26
N PRO A 432 -24.52 0.18 20.73
CA PRO A 432 -23.26 0.48 20.08
C PRO A 432 -23.07 -0.33 18.79
N ALA A 433 -22.49 0.31 17.78
CA ALA A 433 -21.96 -0.29 16.57
C ALA A 433 -20.46 0.02 16.43
N TYR A 434 -19.65 -1.03 16.29
CA TYR A 434 -18.19 -0.95 16.32
C TYR A 434 -17.61 -1.24 14.94
N HIS A 435 -16.61 -0.47 14.52
CA HIS A 435 -15.78 -0.75 13.35
C HIS A 435 -14.31 -0.81 13.76
N LYS A 436 -13.60 -1.87 13.36
CA LYS A 436 -12.19 -2.09 13.71
C LYS A 436 -11.33 -2.08 12.45
N ILE A 437 -10.27 -1.30 12.47
CA ILE A 437 -9.31 -1.16 11.37
C ILE A 437 -7.93 -1.61 11.85
N HIS A 438 -7.29 -2.45 11.05
CA HIS A 438 -5.90 -2.85 11.24
C HIS A 438 -5.00 -2.00 10.33
N GLY A 439 -4.52 -0.89 10.89
CA GLY A 439 -3.73 0.17 10.26
C GLY A 439 -2.31 -0.25 9.88
N SER A 440 -2.17 -1.27 9.04
CA SER A 440 -0.88 -1.82 8.59
C SER A 440 0.00 -0.85 7.77
N TRP A 441 -0.58 0.22 7.23
CA TRP A 441 0.13 1.29 6.52
C TRP A 441 0.39 2.53 7.40
N ILE A 442 -0.26 2.62 8.57
CA ILE A 442 -0.12 3.73 9.50
C ILE A 442 1.05 3.43 10.45
N SER A 443 2.09 4.26 10.36
CA SER A 443 3.32 4.08 11.12
C SER A 443 3.14 4.34 12.61
N ALA A 444 4.10 3.88 13.42
CA ALA A 444 4.13 4.19 14.85
C ALA A 444 4.13 5.72 15.08
N PHE A 445 3.63 6.15 16.23
CA PHE A 445 3.52 7.55 16.66
C PHE A 445 2.51 8.42 15.88
N ALA A 446 1.98 7.96 14.75
CA ALA A 446 1.02 8.69 13.91
C ALA A 446 -0.44 8.58 14.40
N ARG A 447 -0.66 8.75 15.72
CA ARG A 447 -2.00 8.62 16.35
C ARG A 447 -3.04 9.53 15.70
N VAL A 448 -2.68 10.77 15.34
CA VAL A 448 -3.59 11.73 14.70
C VAL A 448 -4.02 11.25 13.31
N VAL A 449 -3.16 10.55 12.57
CA VAL A 449 -3.53 9.95 11.27
C VAL A 449 -4.59 8.87 11.47
N ALA A 450 -4.41 8.00 12.47
CA ALA A 450 -5.40 6.98 12.83
C ALA A 450 -6.73 7.59 13.32
N GLN A 451 -6.67 8.65 14.13
CA GLN A 451 -7.86 9.37 14.61
C GLN A 451 -8.61 10.04 13.45
N ARG A 452 -7.91 10.59 12.45
CA ARG A 452 -8.55 11.17 11.27
C ARG A 452 -9.37 10.12 10.51
N VAL A 453 -8.84 8.92 10.30
CA VAL A 453 -9.58 7.82 9.65
C VAL A 453 -10.85 7.49 10.45
N ASN A 454 -10.74 7.38 11.78
CA ASN A 454 -11.89 7.18 12.65
C ASN A 454 -12.93 8.30 12.51
N ASN A 455 -12.49 9.56 12.46
CA ASN A 455 -13.38 10.72 12.35
C ASN A 455 -14.09 10.78 10.99
N ILE A 456 -13.41 10.40 9.90
CA ILE A 456 -14.02 10.28 8.56
C ILE A 456 -15.13 9.22 8.58
N LEU A 457 -14.86 8.05 9.18
CA LEU A 457 -15.85 6.98 9.27
C LEU A 457 -17.03 7.38 10.15
N LEU A 458 -16.79 7.90 11.35
CA LEU A 458 -17.86 8.35 12.24
C LEU A 458 -18.65 9.50 11.62
N GLY A 459 -18.00 10.48 11.00
CA GLY A 459 -18.66 11.60 10.36
C GLY A 459 -19.56 11.22 9.18
N ARG A 460 -19.34 10.05 8.58
CA ARG A 460 -20.12 9.54 7.44
C ARG A 460 -21.15 8.49 7.84
N PHE A 461 -20.82 7.64 8.80
CA PHE A 461 -21.59 6.46 9.18
C PHE A 461 -22.22 6.57 10.57
N ARG A 462 -22.14 7.73 11.25
CA ARG A 462 -22.90 8.00 12.48
C ARG A 462 -24.37 7.67 12.27
N ASP A 463 -24.95 8.28 11.25
CA ASP A 463 -26.27 7.96 10.74
C ASP A 463 -26.10 6.97 9.58
N ALA A 464 -26.97 5.97 9.50
CA ALA A 464 -26.90 4.98 8.44
C ALA A 464 -27.12 5.66 7.07
N PRO A 465 -26.16 5.60 6.12
CA PRO A 465 -26.32 6.28 4.84
C PRO A 465 -27.41 5.60 4.01
N ARG A 466 -28.20 6.40 3.31
CA ARG A 466 -29.20 5.89 2.38
C ARG A 466 -28.57 5.52 1.05
N ARG A 467 -29.07 4.45 0.45
CA ARG A 467 -28.78 4.08 -0.95
C ARG A 467 -29.97 4.43 -1.82
N PHE A 468 -29.68 5.13 -2.92
CA PHE A 468 -30.66 5.58 -3.89
C PHE A 468 -30.48 4.80 -5.18
N SER A 469 -31.58 4.35 -5.77
CA SER A 469 -31.58 3.88 -7.15
C SER A 469 -32.66 4.59 -7.96
N PHE A 470 -32.31 5.03 -9.17
CA PHE A 470 -33.20 5.77 -10.06
C PHE A 470 -32.72 5.65 -11.51
N SER A 471 -33.57 6.00 -12.47
CA SER A 471 -33.20 5.99 -13.89
C SER A 471 -33.13 7.42 -14.44
N VAL A 472 -32.15 7.70 -15.29
CA VAL A 472 -32.00 8.98 -16.00
C VAL A 472 -32.10 8.72 -17.50
N LEU A 473 -32.88 9.53 -18.22
CA LEU A 473 -33.06 9.35 -19.66
C LEU A 473 -31.74 9.55 -20.43
N ARG A 474 -31.42 8.62 -21.33
CA ARG A 474 -30.24 8.74 -22.21
C ARG A 474 -30.44 9.91 -23.18
N GLY A 475 -29.43 10.78 -23.31
CA GLY A 475 -29.53 12.02 -24.09
C GLY A 475 -30.41 13.10 -23.45
N GLY A 476 -30.76 12.94 -22.17
CA GLY A 476 -31.53 13.90 -21.40
C GLY A 476 -30.73 15.13 -20.95
N ARG A 477 -31.24 15.83 -19.93
CA ARG A 477 -30.66 17.07 -19.40
C ARG A 477 -29.31 16.88 -18.70
N LEU A 478 -29.01 15.66 -18.26
CA LEU A 478 -27.81 15.32 -17.51
C LEU A 478 -27.41 13.87 -17.82
N THR A 479 -26.11 13.64 -17.99
CA THR A 479 -25.54 12.29 -18.08
C THR A 479 -24.86 11.97 -16.75
N PRO A 480 -25.32 10.95 -16.01
CA PRO A 480 -24.70 10.55 -14.75
C PRO A 480 -23.31 9.95 -15.01
N LEU A 481 -22.35 10.28 -14.16
CA LEU A 481 -20.98 9.77 -14.23
C LEU A 481 -20.65 9.00 -12.95
N GLU A 482 -20.03 7.83 -13.11
CA GLU A 482 -19.55 7.01 -12.00
C GLU A 482 -18.49 7.76 -11.16
N GLY A 483 -18.60 7.64 -9.85
CA GLY A 483 -17.74 8.32 -8.88
C GLY A 483 -18.02 9.81 -8.70
N ARG A 484 -18.86 10.43 -9.53
CA ARG A 484 -19.16 11.87 -9.41
C ARG A 484 -20.20 12.14 -8.32
N GLY A 485 -20.02 13.27 -7.63
CA GLY A 485 -20.92 13.77 -6.61
C GLY A 485 -21.99 14.72 -7.15
N TYR A 486 -23.23 14.53 -6.72
CA TYR A 486 -24.42 15.30 -7.09
C TYR A 486 -25.26 15.65 -5.86
N PHE A 487 -26.18 16.59 -6.00
CA PHE A 487 -27.27 16.76 -5.04
C PHE A 487 -28.53 16.09 -5.55
N LEU A 488 -29.11 15.19 -4.77
CA LEU A 488 -30.38 14.54 -5.07
C LEU A 488 -31.51 15.31 -4.39
N ALA A 489 -32.51 15.71 -5.18
CA ALA A 489 -33.70 16.38 -4.70
C ALA A 489 -34.95 15.62 -5.14
N SER A 490 -35.88 15.38 -4.22
CA SER A 490 -37.19 14.82 -4.57
C SER A 490 -38.22 15.23 -3.53
N ARG A 491 -39.49 15.27 -3.92
CA ARG A 491 -40.60 15.59 -2.99
C ARG A 491 -40.68 14.69 -1.76
N ILE A 492 -40.09 13.49 -1.81
CA ILE A 492 -40.05 12.53 -0.69
C ILE A 492 -38.86 12.74 0.25
N LEU A 493 -37.93 13.63 -0.11
CA LEU A 493 -36.74 13.99 0.68
C LEU A 493 -36.97 15.39 1.25
N GLN A 494 -37.14 15.47 2.56
CA GLN A 494 -37.55 16.69 3.24
C GLN A 494 -36.74 16.89 4.51
N MET A 495 -36.51 18.16 4.84
CA MET A 495 -35.97 18.58 6.13
C MET A 495 -37.06 18.49 7.21
N ASP A 496 -36.68 18.74 8.47
CA ASP A 496 -37.58 18.75 9.63
C ASP A 496 -38.75 19.75 9.49
N THR A 497 -38.54 20.84 8.75
CA THR A 497 -39.57 21.84 8.40
C THR A 497 -40.53 21.39 7.30
N GLY A 498 -40.24 20.28 6.61
CA GLY A 498 -40.96 19.82 5.41
C GLY A 498 -40.48 20.45 4.09
N GLU A 499 -39.49 21.36 4.14
CA GLU A 499 -38.84 21.90 2.94
C GLU A 499 -38.03 20.81 2.20
N PRO A 500 -37.87 20.90 0.86
CA PRO A 500 -37.09 19.93 0.10
C PRO A 500 -35.63 19.84 0.59
N ASP A 501 -35.17 18.63 0.85
CA ASP A 501 -33.78 18.36 1.25
C ASP A 501 -32.91 18.12 0.01
N LEU A 502 -31.77 18.81 -0.07
CA LEU A 502 -30.75 18.58 -1.09
C LEU A 502 -29.73 17.57 -0.56
N VAL A 503 -30.00 16.30 -0.81
CA VAL A 503 -29.17 15.21 -0.27
C VAL A 503 -27.87 15.09 -1.07
N PRO A 504 -26.68 15.27 -0.46
CA PRO A 504 -25.42 15.02 -1.16
C PRO A 504 -25.29 13.52 -1.42
N VAL A 505 -25.07 13.13 -2.67
CA VAL A 505 -24.89 11.73 -3.09
C VAL A 505 -23.68 11.56 -3.98
N GLN A 506 -23.02 10.41 -3.92
CA GLN A 506 -22.02 10.00 -4.91
C GLN A 506 -22.54 8.81 -5.70
N VAL A 507 -22.46 8.89 -7.03
CA VAL A 507 -22.88 7.80 -7.91
C VAL A 507 -21.86 6.68 -7.82
N VAL A 508 -22.31 5.48 -7.44
CA VAL A 508 -21.45 4.31 -7.24
C VAL A 508 -21.58 3.28 -8.35
N SER A 509 -22.62 3.36 -9.19
CA SER A 509 -22.81 2.47 -10.34
C SER A 509 -23.67 3.16 -11.40
N VAL A 510 -23.28 3.03 -12.67
CA VAL A 510 -24.08 3.47 -13.82
C VAL A 510 -24.21 2.32 -14.82
N ASP A 511 -25.42 1.80 -14.97
CA ASP A 511 -25.76 0.80 -15.98
C ASP A 511 -26.43 1.45 -17.21
N PRO A 512 -25.77 1.50 -18.37
CA PRO A 512 -26.34 2.00 -19.60
C PRO A 512 -27.31 0.98 -20.21
N THR A 513 -28.60 1.27 -20.14
CA THR A 513 -29.61 0.58 -20.95
C THR A 513 -29.80 1.31 -22.30
N PRO A 514 -30.47 0.68 -23.29
CA PRO A 514 -30.78 1.31 -24.57
C PRO A 514 -31.47 2.68 -24.49
N THR A 515 -32.26 2.93 -23.43
CA THR A 515 -33.09 4.14 -23.31
C THR A 515 -32.76 5.00 -22.11
N ALA A 516 -32.11 4.45 -21.08
CA ALA A 516 -31.84 5.13 -19.82
C ALA A 516 -30.52 4.68 -19.20
N TYR A 517 -29.99 5.48 -18.28
CA TYR A 517 -28.98 5.06 -17.33
C TYR A 517 -29.67 4.64 -16.03
N GLU A 518 -29.50 3.39 -15.62
CA GLU A 518 -29.86 2.97 -14.26
C GLU A 518 -28.71 3.35 -13.33
N VAL A 519 -29.02 4.15 -12.31
CA VAL A 519 -28.03 4.77 -11.45
C VAL A 519 -28.23 4.25 -10.04
N GLU A 520 -27.15 3.83 -9.40
CA GLU A 520 -27.10 3.68 -7.95
C GLU A 520 -26.19 4.75 -7.35
N ALA A 521 -26.66 5.41 -6.31
CA ALA A 521 -25.93 6.43 -5.59
C ALA A 521 -26.00 6.19 -4.07
N GLU A 522 -24.93 6.56 -3.38
CA GLU A 522 -24.85 6.47 -1.92
C GLU A 522 -24.80 7.87 -1.31
N GLU A 523 -25.49 8.05 -0.18
CA GLU A 523 -25.48 9.32 0.56
C GLU A 523 -24.08 9.66 1.09
N MET A 524 -23.69 10.92 0.90
CA MET A 524 -22.37 11.47 1.24
C MET A 524 -22.51 12.67 2.18
N ARG A 525 -23.24 12.49 3.29
CA ARG A 525 -23.24 13.46 4.39
C ARG A 525 -21.95 13.27 5.19
N PHE A 526 -21.17 14.34 5.32
CA PHE A 526 -19.99 14.38 6.18
C PHE A 526 -20.23 15.34 7.33
N ALA A 527 -19.91 14.92 8.54
CA ALA A 527 -19.59 15.87 9.59
C ALA A 527 -18.42 16.75 9.12
N ILE A 528 -18.49 18.05 9.39
CA ILE A 528 -17.40 18.98 9.07
C ILE A 528 -16.18 18.57 9.89
N LEU A 529 -15.11 18.18 9.21
CA LEU A 529 -13.81 17.96 9.82
C LEU A 529 -13.02 19.27 9.76
N ASP A 530 -12.28 19.56 10.81
CA ASP A 530 -11.46 20.78 10.91
C ASP A 530 -10.25 20.68 10.00
N ASP A 531 -10.16 21.54 8.97
CA ASP A 531 -9.07 21.58 8.00
C ASP A 531 -7.70 21.87 8.63
N ASP A 532 -7.65 22.44 9.85
CA ASP A 532 -6.39 22.66 10.58
C ASP A 532 -5.67 21.35 10.88
N ASP A 533 -6.38 20.23 10.95
CA ASP A 533 -5.79 18.91 11.16
C ASP A 533 -4.87 18.48 10.01
N LEU A 534 -5.03 19.03 8.80
CA LEU A 534 -4.19 18.73 7.65
C LEU A 534 -2.82 19.42 7.75
N THR A 535 -2.76 20.58 8.41
CA THR A 535 -1.54 21.38 8.55
C THR A 535 -0.86 21.22 9.90
N ASN A 536 -1.61 20.84 10.94
CA ASN A 536 -1.11 20.51 12.26
C ASN A 536 -0.66 19.03 12.33
N ARG A 537 0.65 18.82 12.38
CA ARG A 537 1.28 17.50 12.35
C ARG A 537 1.75 17.15 13.75
N VAL A 538 1.03 16.24 14.40
CA VAL A 538 1.36 15.77 15.75
C VAL A 538 1.81 14.31 15.70
N LEU A 539 2.93 14.03 16.35
CA LEU A 539 3.53 12.71 16.51
C LEU A 539 3.67 12.41 18.00
N THR A 540 2.98 11.40 18.49
CA THR A 540 2.90 11.06 19.92
C THR A 540 3.71 9.82 20.23
N ILE A 541 4.71 9.95 21.09
CA ILE A 541 5.58 8.88 21.57
C ILE A 541 5.03 8.43 22.94
N ASP A 542 4.30 7.32 22.94
CA ASP A 542 3.52 6.78 24.06
C ASP A 542 4.12 5.50 24.67
N ALA A 543 5.28 5.05 24.20
CA ALA A 543 6.03 3.94 24.79
C ALA A 543 7.54 4.16 24.65
N ASN A 544 8.31 3.55 25.56
CA ASN A 544 9.77 3.62 25.56
C ASN A 544 10.35 3.20 24.22
N ASP A 545 11.39 3.92 23.79
CA ASP A 545 12.08 3.64 22.54
C ASP A 545 13.52 4.12 22.61
N PHE A 546 14.34 3.74 21.63
CA PHE A 546 15.76 4.09 21.61
C PHE A 546 16.16 4.82 20.34
N ASN A 547 17.04 5.82 20.49
CA ASN A 547 17.76 6.46 19.38
C ASN A 547 16.83 6.98 18.26
N LEU A 548 15.78 7.71 18.65
CA LEU A 548 14.79 8.23 17.72
C LEU A 548 15.32 9.41 16.91
N ASN A 549 15.08 9.40 15.59
CA ASN A 549 15.28 10.56 14.73
C ASN A 549 13.92 11.18 14.39
N LEU A 550 13.68 12.42 14.84
CA LEU A 550 12.38 13.08 14.73
C LEU A 550 12.00 13.37 13.28
N ARG A 551 12.98 13.75 12.44
CA ARG A 551 12.74 13.95 11.01
C ARG A 551 12.34 12.65 10.32
N THR A 552 13.06 11.57 10.59
CA THR A 552 12.75 10.24 10.05
C THR A 552 11.34 9.80 10.45
N ILE A 553 10.96 9.93 11.73
CA ILE A 553 9.61 9.60 12.21
C ILE A 553 8.54 10.40 11.47
N HIS A 554 8.76 11.70 11.26
CA HIS A 554 7.84 12.55 10.52
C HIS A 554 7.64 12.06 9.08
N ASP A 555 8.72 11.76 8.36
CA ASP A 555 8.67 11.38 6.95
C ASP A 555 8.00 10.03 6.69
N PHE A 556 7.86 9.19 7.71
CA PHE A 556 7.09 7.95 7.61
C PHE A 556 5.57 8.18 7.49
N SER A 557 5.04 9.35 7.88
CA SER A 557 3.59 9.61 7.98
C SER A 557 3.14 10.92 7.34
N TYR A 558 4.04 11.87 7.14
CA TYR A 558 3.74 13.17 6.55
C TYR A 558 4.66 13.47 5.36
N PRO A 559 4.15 14.14 4.31
CA PRO A 559 4.99 14.59 3.19
C PRO A 559 6.01 15.63 3.68
N ALA A 560 6.95 16.05 2.84
CA ALA A 560 7.90 17.10 3.21
C ALA A 560 7.17 18.34 3.79
N PRO A 561 7.67 18.96 4.86
CA PRO A 561 6.99 20.10 5.48
C PRO A 561 7.19 21.37 4.64
N GLU A 562 6.12 22.16 4.55
CA GLU A 562 6.03 23.42 3.83
C GLU A 562 5.69 24.57 4.79
N ALA A 563 5.87 25.81 4.34
CA ALA A 563 5.56 26.99 5.14
C ALA A 563 4.09 26.94 5.61
N GLY A 564 3.87 27.21 6.91
CA GLY A 564 2.55 27.13 7.54
C GLY A 564 2.25 25.79 8.22
N ASN A 565 3.07 24.75 8.03
CA ASN A 565 2.92 23.50 8.80
C ASN A 565 3.43 23.67 10.23
N THR A 566 2.63 23.22 11.20
CA THR A 566 3.03 23.15 12.61
C THR A 566 3.40 21.72 12.94
N ILE A 567 4.59 21.50 13.51
CA ILE A 567 5.12 20.16 13.78
C ILE A 567 5.36 20.01 15.26
N THR A 568 4.63 19.08 15.88
CA THR A 568 4.72 18.82 17.32
C THR A 568 5.01 17.35 17.59
N PHE A 569 6.08 17.11 18.33
CA PHE A 569 6.42 15.82 18.92
C PHE A 569 6.03 15.83 20.39
N VAL A 570 5.24 14.86 20.84
CA VAL A 570 4.84 14.74 22.24
C VAL A 570 5.45 13.47 22.82
N ILE A 571 6.30 13.61 23.84
CA ILE A 571 6.81 12.46 24.61
C ILE A 571 5.98 12.39 25.89
N GLU A 572 5.14 11.36 26.01
CA GLU A 572 4.16 11.24 27.09
C GLU A 572 4.79 10.92 28.45
N ALA A 573 4.03 11.19 29.52
CA ALA A 573 4.47 10.90 30.88
C ALA A 573 4.77 9.40 31.07
N GLY A 574 5.82 9.08 31.83
CA GLY A 574 6.27 7.70 32.04
C GLY A 574 7.07 7.09 30.88
N VAL A 575 7.16 7.77 29.74
CA VAL A 575 7.98 7.32 28.60
C VAL A 575 9.41 7.79 28.74
N ILE A 576 10.36 6.87 28.50
CA ILE A 576 11.79 7.16 28.36
C ILE A 576 12.18 6.92 26.90
N VAL A 577 12.55 7.99 26.20
CA VAL A 577 13.28 7.88 24.94
C VAL A 577 14.77 7.83 25.26
N GLY A 578 15.33 6.64 25.14
CA GLY A 578 16.67 6.29 25.59
C GLY A 578 17.71 6.28 24.48
N SER A 579 18.98 6.10 24.85
CA SER A 579 20.00 5.62 23.92
C SER A 579 20.45 4.21 24.29
N SER A 580 20.63 3.37 23.28
CA SER A 580 21.23 2.03 23.41
C SER A 580 22.76 2.04 23.34
N SER A 581 23.38 3.19 23.04
CA SER A 581 24.82 3.33 22.89
C SER A 581 25.31 4.69 23.38
N THR A 582 26.46 4.73 24.05
CA THR A 582 27.08 5.99 24.50
C THR A 582 27.54 6.89 23.34
N SER A 583 27.63 6.36 22.12
CA SER A 583 28.05 7.09 20.92
C SER A 583 26.91 7.74 20.13
N ARG A 584 25.65 7.41 20.47
CA ARG A 584 24.46 7.87 19.74
C ARG A 584 23.55 8.66 20.69
N PRO A 585 22.94 9.76 20.25
CA PRO A 585 21.96 10.48 21.06
C PRO A 585 20.69 9.66 21.22
N ALA A 586 19.97 9.88 22.33
CA ALA A 586 18.66 9.28 22.56
C ALA A 586 17.61 9.84 21.58
N VAL A 587 17.65 11.15 21.34
CA VAL A 587 16.84 11.85 20.33
C VAL A 587 17.74 12.70 19.44
N ASP A 588 17.57 12.55 18.14
CA ASP A 588 18.15 13.43 17.11
C ASP A 588 17.02 14.19 16.41
N LEU A 589 17.13 15.52 16.34
CA LEU A 589 16.15 16.35 15.61
C LEU A 589 16.08 15.99 14.12
N GLY A 590 17.23 15.64 13.53
CA GLY A 590 17.39 15.55 12.08
C GLY A 590 17.41 16.92 11.37
N ILE A 591 17.22 16.89 10.05
CA ILE A 591 17.33 18.06 9.17
C ILE A 591 15.95 18.49 8.67
N TRP A 592 15.61 19.75 8.91
CA TRP A 592 14.36 20.42 8.60
C TRP A 592 14.58 21.55 7.58
N PRO A 593 13.58 21.83 6.71
CA PRO A 593 13.62 22.98 5.82
C PRO A 593 13.68 24.30 6.58
N SER A 594 14.28 25.32 5.95
CA SER A 594 14.33 26.67 6.51
C SER A 594 12.92 27.21 6.80
N GLY A 595 12.75 27.87 7.95
CA GLY A 595 11.47 28.44 8.38
C GLY A 595 10.54 27.48 9.13
N ILE A 596 10.87 26.18 9.18
CA ILE A 596 10.15 25.20 10.00
C ILE A 596 10.91 25.02 11.31
N VAL A 597 10.24 25.28 12.43
CA VAL A 597 10.78 25.11 13.79
C VAL A 597 9.96 24.04 14.51
N PRO A 598 10.43 22.78 14.56
CA PRO A 598 9.71 21.72 15.26
C PRO A 598 9.58 22.00 16.74
N LYS A 599 8.44 21.60 17.31
CA LYS A 599 8.16 21.69 18.74
C LYS A 599 8.22 20.31 19.38
N ILE A 600 8.93 20.19 20.50
CA ILE A 600 8.99 18.98 21.33
C ILE A 600 8.30 19.32 22.66
N VAL A 601 7.18 18.66 22.94
CA VAL A 601 6.48 18.72 24.22
C VAL A 601 6.92 17.54 25.06
N LEU A 602 7.58 17.82 26.18
CA LEU A 602 8.25 16.83 27.00
C LEU A 602 7.53 16.65 28.34
N ARG A 603 6.74 15.57 28.43
CA ARG A 603 6.12 15.07 29.68
C ARG A 603 6.88 13.86 30.24
N GLY A 604 7.51 13.08 29.36
CA GLY A 604 8.41 11.99 29.71
C GLY A 604 9.88 12.41 29.81
N ARG A 605 10.80 11.48 29.56
CA ARG A 605 12.24 11.68 29.73
C ARG A 605 13.00 11.36 28.44
N ILE A 606 13.95 12.21 28.07
CA ILE A 606 14.99 11.90 27.08
C ILE A 606 16.25 11.58 27.86
N GLN A 607 16.83 10.39 27.67
CA GLN A 607 17.94 9.92 28.51
C GLN A 607 19.06 9.23 27.72
N GLY A 608 20.29 9.72 27.89
CA GLY A 608 21.50 9.10 27.32
C GLY A 608 21.82 7.72 27.91
N ALA A 609 22.71 6.98 27.25
CA ALA A 609 23.21 5.69 27.74
C ALA A 609 24.27 5.87 28.83
N GLY A 610 24.32 5.00 29.84
CA GLY A 610 25.34 5.03 30.87
C GLY A 610 26.68 4.52 30.35
N GLY A 611 27.78 5.08 30.84
CA GLY A 611 29.13 4.62 30.53
C GLY A 611 29.51 3.38 31.35
N ASP A 612 30.15 2.41 30.71
CA ASP A 612 30.64 1.20 31.40
C ASP A 612 31.73 1.52 32.41
N GLY A 613 31.71 0.81 33.54
CA GLY A 613 32.74 0.89 34.56
C GLY A 613 34.08 0.33 34.06
N GLY A 614 35.18 0.89 34.55
CA GLY A 614 36.51 0.41 34.24
C GLY A 614 36.73 -1.03 34.74
N PHE A 615 37.52 -1.81 34.01
CA PHE A 615 37.87 -3.19 34.32
C PHE A 615 39.31 -3.51 33.91
N LEU A 616 39.83 -4.69 34.31
CA LEU A 616 41.17 -5.24 34.03
C LEU A 616 42.02 -4.47 33.00
N PHE A 617 41.69 -4.55 31.71
CA PHE A 617 42.47 -3.99 30.60
C PHE A 617 42.03 -2.58 30.19
N ARG A 618 40.91 -2.09 30.71
CA ARG A 618 40.34 -0.75 30.47
C ARG A 618 40.00 -0.10 31.81
N LEU A 619 41.04 0.37 32.49
CA LEU A 619 40.96 0.80 33.89
C LEU A 619 40.15 2.08 34.11
N PHE A 620 40.04 2.95 33.10
CA PHE A 620 39.21 4.15 33.15
C PHE A 620 37.75 3.81 32.86
N GLY A 621 36.83 4.51 33.54
CA GLY A 621 35.42 4.42 33.19
C GLY A 621 35.13 5.02 31.81
N SER A 622 34.14 4.48 31.11
CA SER A 622 33.70 5.00 29.81
C SER A 622 32.78 6.20 29.99
N ALA A 623 32.78 7.13 29.03
CA ALA A 623 31.89 8.29 29.06
C ALA A 623 30.41 7.89 28.90
N GLY A 624 29.53 8.63 29.55
CA GLY A 624 28.08 8.56 29.30
C GLY A 624 27.70 9.16 27.95
N GLY A 625 26.57 8.74 27.40
CA GLY A 625 26.08 9.15 26.09
C GLY A 625 25.26 10.43 26.09
N PRO A 626 25.15 11.10 24.92
CA PRO A 626 24.31 12.28 24.73
C PRO A 626 22.81 11.94 24.82
N ALA A 627 21.99 12.88 25.30
CA ALA A 627 20.53 12.70 25.36
C ALA A 627 19.84 13.31 24.12
N LEU A 628 19.85 14.63 23.97
CA LEU A 628 19.20 15.34 22.85
C LEU A 628 20.26 15.98 21.95
N LYS A 629 20.17 15.74 20.64
CA LYS A 629 21.00 16.39 19.62
C LYS A 629 20.17 17.24 18.67
N LEU A 630 20.62 18.48 18.44
CA LEU A 630 19.98 19.47 17.58
C LEU A 630 21.06 20.15 16.72
N ALA A 631 20.84 20.27 15.41
CA ALA A 631 21.70 21.05 14.51
C ALA A 631 20.98 22.25 13.88
N GLN A 632 19.71 22.43 14.23
CA GLN A 632 18.81 23.43 13.66
C GLN A 632 17.76 23.89 14.70
N PRO A 633 17.14 25.05 14.49
CA PRO A 633 16.19 25.63 15.44
C PRO A 633 15.04 24.68 15.82
N ALA A 634 14.80 24.54 17.13
CA ALA A 634 13.67 23.79 17.68
C ALA A 634 13.14 24.43 18.96
N THR A 635 11.87 24.18 19.27
CA THR A 635 11.24 24.57 20.54
C THR A 635 11.13 23.36 21.45
N LEU A 636 11.63 23.44 22.69
CA LEU A 636 11.47 22.40 23.71
C LEU A 636 10.59 22.94 24.84
N GLN A 637 9.39 22.40 24.97
CA GLN A 637 8.43 22.75 26.01
C GLN A 637 8.38 21.66 27.08
N PHE A 638 8.72 22.02 28.31
CA PHE A 638 8.65 21.13 29.47
C PHE A 638 7.23 21.15 30.08
N GLU A 639 6.60 19.98 30.13
CA GLU A 639 5.32 19.72 30.80
C GLU A 639 5.48 18.61 31.85
N GLY A 640 6.53 18.71 32.68
CA GLY A 640 6.84 17.75 33.75
C GLY A 640 7.92 16.71 33.41
N GLY A 641 8.47 16.75 32.20
CA GLY A 641 9.54 15.85 31.75
C GLY A 641 10.97 16.33 32.01
N GLY A 642 11.97 15.57 31.54
CA GLY A 642 13.40 15.87 31.75
C GLY A 642 14.33 15.40 30.63
N VAL A 643 15.45 16.10 30.45
CA VAL A 643 16.51 15.75 29.48
C VAL A 643 17.81 15.45 30.23
N TRP A 644 18.22 14.18 30.22
CA TRP A 644 19.25 13.65 31.10
C TRP A 644 20.39 13.02 30.29
N GLY A 645 21.59 13.58 30.39
CA GLY A 645 22.80 12.94 29.87
C GLY A 645 23.06 11.60 30.55
N GLY A 646 23.76 10.69 29.87
CA GLY A 646 24.24 9.47 30.50
C GLY A 646 25.27 9.75 31.59
N GLY A 647 25.26 9.00 32.68
CA GLY A 647 26.31 9.05 33.68
C GLY A 647 27.58 8.36 33.19
N GLY A 648 28.75 8.86 33.58
CA GLY A 648 30.03 8.22 33.27
C GLY A 648 30.26 6.97 34.13
N GLY A 649 30.97 5.97 33.59
CA GLY A 649 31.35 4.78 34.36
C GLY A 649 32.39 5.12 35.43
N GLY A 650 32.34 4.43 36.57
CA GLY A 650 33.35 4.56 37.62
C GLY A 650 34.68 3.93 37.19
N ALA A 651 35.80 4.43 37.72
CA ALA A 651 37.12 3.86 37.42
C ALA A 651 37.30 2.49 38.10
N ALA A 652 38.04 1.59 37.44
CA ALA A 652 38.53 0.38 38.10
C ALA A 652 39.59 0.76 39.14
N GLN A 653 39.76 -0.07 40.17
CA GLN A 653 40.90 0.04 41.06
C GLN A 653 41.95 -1.01 40.66
N ALA A 654 43.17 -0.58 40.30
CA ALA A 654 44.32 -1.46 40.14
C ALA A 654 45.15 -1.50 41.44
N GLY A 655 45.15 -2.65 42.12
CA GLY A 655 46.03 -2.93 43.27
C GLY A 655 47.25 -3.76 42.89
N SER A 656 48.14 -4.03 43.86
CA SER A 656 49.33 -4.89 43.67
C SER A 656 48.98 -6.32 43.29
N ASP A 657 47.87 -6.85 43.85
CA ASP A 657 47.53 -8.28 43.75
C ASP A 657 46.21 -8.54 43.00
N ASN A 658 45.31 -7.55 42.90
CA ASN A 658 44.02 -7.69 42.25
C ASN A 658 43.51 -6.37 41.65
N THR A 659 42.63 -6.47 40.65
CA THR A 659 41.86 -5.35 40.09
C THR A 659 40.39 -5.51 40.47
N TYR A 660 39.74 -4.41 40.85
CA TYR A 660 38.30 -4.36 41.15
C TYR A 660 37.56 -3.48 40.15
N GLY A 661 36.38 -3.92 39.74
CA GLY A 661 35.58 -3.26 38.70
C GLY A 661 34.87 -2.01 39.19
N GLY A 662 34.92 -0.95 38.37
CA GLY A 662 34.14 0.26 38.59
C GLY A 662 32.65 0.04 38.36
N GLY A 663 31.81 0.86 38.98
CA GLY A 663 30.36 0.80 38.80
C GLY A 663 29.92 1.40 37.46
N GLY A 664 28.85 0.87 36.87
CA GLY A 664 28.31 1.38 35.63
C GLY A 664 27.55 2.70 35.81
N GLY A 665 27.67 3.63 34.87
CA GLY A 665 26.96 4.92 34.90
C GLY A 665 25.45 4.77 34.73
N GLN A 666 24.68 5.71 35.28
CA GLN A 666 23.23 5.75 35.09
C GLN A 666 22.87 6.07 33.62
N GLY A 667 21.82 5.46 33.08
CA GLY A 667 21.38 5.74 31.72
C GLY A 667 20.16 4.91 31.32
N ALA A 668 19.50 5.27 30.23
CA ALA A 668 18.32 4.53 29.76
C ALA A 668 18.63 3.04 29.56
N VAL A 669 19.80 2.76 28.94
CA VAL A 669 20.57 1.55 29.18
C VAL A 669 21.69 1.93 30.14
N GLY A 670 21.68 1.34 31.34
CA GLY A 670 22.73 1.58 32.33
C GLY A 670 24.06 0.98 31.87
N GLY A 671 25.17 1.64 32.20
CA GLY A 671 26.50 1.13 31.92
C GLY A 671 26.71 -0.20 32.64
N GLN A 672 27.45 -1.12 32.03
CA GLN A 672 27.83 -2.36 32.70
C GLN A 672 28.85 -2.06 33.80
N GLY A 673 28.80 -2.82 34.89
CA GLY A 673 29.85 -2.80 35.89
C GLY A 673 31.12 -3.46 35.35
N GLY A 674 32.28 -2.98 35.75
CA GLY A 674 33.55 -3.57 35.35
C GLY A 674 33.68 -5.01 35.87
N VAL A 675 34.11 -5.92 35.00
CA VAL A 675 34.33 -7.34 35.36
C VAL A 675 35.79 -7.56 35.73
N ALA A 676 36.05 -7.93 36.98
CA ALA A 676 37.39 -8.14 37.52
C ALA A 676 37.36 -9.14 38.69
N ALA A 677 38.35 -9.12 39.59
CA ALA A 677 38.37 -10.00 40.76
C ALA A 677 37.16 -9.76 41.70
N GLY A 678 36.64 -8.53 41.70
CA GLY A 678 35.30 -8.19 42.20
C GLY A 678 34.60 -7.29 41.20
N ASN A 679 33.34 -7.61 40.89
CA ASN A 679 32.58 -6.93 39.84
C ASN A 679 31.91 -5.67 40.38
N GLY A 680 32.02 -4.58 39.62
CA GLY A 680 31.16 -3.42 39.84
C GLY A 680 29.70 -3.77 39.53
N ALA A 681 28.76 -3.09 40.18
CA ALA A 681 27.35 -3.22 39.83
C ALA A 681 27.05 -2.45 38.53
N PRO A 682 26.13 -2.95 37.69
CA PRO A 682 25.64 -2.19 36.54
C PRO A 682 24.80 -1.00 37.00
N GLY A 683 24.76 0.05 36.18
CA GLY A 683 23.80 1.14 36.33
C GLY A 683 22.40 0.72 35.89
N THR A 684 21.42 1.56 36.20
CA THR A 684 20.02 1.42 35.78
C THR A 684 19.53 2.73 35.16
N SER A 685 18.26 2.80 34.74
CA SER A 685 17.64 4.06 34.32
C SER A 685 17.53 5.07 35.47
N GLU A 686 17.42 4.60 36.71
CA GLU A 686 17.14 5.44 37.89
C GLU A 686 18.33 5.64 38.82
N ALA A 687 19.37 4.80 38.75
CA ALA A 687 20.52 4.88 39.64
C ALA A 687 21.83 4.41 39.00
N PRO A 688 22.99 5.00 39.37
CA PRO A 688 24.29 4.46 39.00
C PRO A 688 24.60 3.15 39.75
N GLY A 689 25.48 2.35 39.15
CA GLY A 689 26.04 1.17 39.77
C GLY A 689 27.17 1.53 40.73
N VAL A 690 27.23 0.82 41.86
CA VAL A 690 28.33 0.94 42.84
C VAL A 690 29.59 0.22 42.35
N GLY A 691 30.75 0.83 42.57
CA GLY A 691 32.04 0.17 42.34
C GLY A 691 32.31 -0.90 43.40
N PHE A 692 33.12 -1.91 43.06
CA PHE A 692 33.51 -2.93 44.03
C PHE A 692 34.69 -2.45 44.88
N GLY A 693 34.56 -2.51 46.22
CA GLY A 693 35.62 -2.13 47.14
C GLY A 693 35.98 -0.65 47.02
N PHE A 694 37.20 -0.35 46.58
CA PHE A 694 37.68 1.02 46.36
C PHE A 694 37.62 1.46 44.89
N ALA A 695 36.98 0.69 44.02
CA ALA A 695 36.68 1.15 42.67
C ALA A 695 35.62 2.26 42.68
N GLY A 696 35.62 3.11 41.65
CA GLY A 696 34.71 4.24 41.55
C GLY A 696 33.26 3.82 41.32
N THR A 697 32.31 4.53 41.92
CA THR A 697 30.87 4.41 41.62
C THR A 697 30.55 5.08 40.27
N GLY A 698 29.57 4.57 39.53
CA GLY A 698 29.08 5.23 38.33
C GLY A 698 28.51 6.62 38.63
N GLY A 699 28.52 7.50 37.63
CA GLY A 699 27.91 8.82 37.73
C GLY A 699 26.39 8.77 37.62
N GLY A 700 25.71 9.68 38.33
CA GLY A 700 24.30 10.00 38.08
C GLY A 700 24.09 10.69 36.72
N PRO A 701 22.87 11.19 36.41
CA PRO A 701 22.55 11.69 35.08
C PRO A 701 23.41 12.90 34.72
N GLY A 702 24.18 12.78 33.63
CA GLY A 702 25.10 13.81 33.14
C GLY A 702 26.30 14.08 34.04
N VAL A 703 26.55 13.24 35.05
CA VAL A 703 27.66 13.37 36.00
C VAL A 703 28.77 12.38 35.64
N ALA A 704 30.03 12.78 35.86
CA ALA A 704 31.18 11.89 35.69
C ALA A 704 31.16 10.75 36.71
N GLY A 705 31.74 9.60 36.34
CA GLY A 705 31.96 8.51 37.27
C GLY A 705 32.98 8.88 38.36
N GLY A 706 32.85 8.26 39.53
CA GLY A 706 33.78 8.43 40.62
C GLY A 706 35.18 7.89 40.26
N PRO A 707 36.25 8.51 40.78
CA PRO A 707 37.59 7.95 40.67
C PRO A 707 37.76 6.74 41.58
N SER A 708 38.78 5.92 41.32
CA SER A 708 39.19 4.86 42.26
C SER A 708 39.86 5.46 43.49
N VAL A 709 39.67 4.86 44.67
CA VAL A 709 40.37 5.28 45.90
C VAL A 709 41.68 4.51 46.02
N SER A 710 42.78 5.10 45.55
CA SER A 710 44.14 4.56 45.63
C SER A 710 45.19 5.68 45.67
N SER A 711 46.47 5.34 45.86
CA SER A 711 47.60 6.29 45.80
C SER A 711 47.80 6.92 44.41
N PHE A 712 47.22 6.32 43.36
CA PHE A 712 47.18 6.83 42.00
C PHE A 712 45.74 6.72 41.46
N PRO A 713 44.84 7.65 41.85
CA PRO A 713 43.43 7.54 41.53
C PRO A 713 43.21 7.63 40.02
N LEU A 714 42.57 6.60 39.47
CA LEU A 714 42.14 6.58 38.07
C LEU A 714 40.85 7.37 37.93
N ALA A 715 40.70 8.08 36.81
CA ALA A 715 39.51 8.89 36.55
C ALA A 715 38.33 8.03 36.10
N GLY A 716 37.14 8.37 36.59
CA GLY A 716 35.90 7.87 36.01
C GLY A 716 35.65 8.50 34.63
N GLY A 717 34.72 7.91 33.88
CA GLY A 717 34.30 8.44 32.60
C GLY A 717 33.56 9.76 32.76
N ALA A 718 33.63 10.61 31.73
CA ALA A 718 32.87 11.86 31.72
C ALA A 718 31.36 11.61 31.70
N GLY A 719 30.59 12.55 32.26
CA GLY A 719 29.14 12.58 32.06
C GLY A 719 28.80 12.96 30.62
N GLY A 720 27.80 12.30 30.05
CA GLY A 720 27.26 12.63 28.74
C GLY A 720 26.54 13.98 28.75
N PRO A 721 26.54 14.73 27.63
CA PRO A 721 25.80 15.97 27.54
C PRO A 721 24.29 15.68 27.54
N ALA A 722 23.52 16.52 28.22
CA ALA A 722 22.07 16.48 28.16
C ALA A 722 21.57 17.02 26.82
N ILE A 723 22.14 18.14 26.36
CA ILE A 723 21.77 18.81 25.13
C ILE A 723 23.05 19.11 24.34
N ASP A 724 23.07 18.65 23.10
CA ASP A 724 24.06 18.98 22.07
C ASP A 724 23.39 19.87 21.01
N GLY A 725 23.82 21.12 20.90
CA GLY A 725 23.19 22.16 20.06
C GLY A 725 22.24 23.10 20.79
N VAL A 726 22.52 23.45 22.05
CA VAL A 726 21.62 24.29 22.88
C VAL A 726 21.34 25.67 22.28
N SER A 727 22.27 26.23 21.51
CA SER A 727 22.11 27.52 20.83
C SER A 727 20.97 27.52 19.79
N HIS A 728 20.53 26.34 19.36
CA HIS A 728 19.40 26.18 18.46
C HIS A 728 18.06 26.00 19.20
N LEU A 729 18.06 25.95 20.52
CA LEU A 729 16.87 25.58 21.29
C LEU A 729 16.20 26.80 21.93
N THR A 730 14.89 26.93 21.69
CA THR A 730 14.03 27.79 22.50
C THR A 730 13.35 26.94 23.58
N ILE A 731 13.69 27.19 24.85
CA ILE A 731 13.14 26.42 25.98
C ILE A 731 11.93 27.15 26.58
N ILE A 732 10.84 26.41 26.80
CA ILE A 732 9.61 26.90 27.43
C ILE A 732 9.29 26.03 28.65
N GLY A 733 8.90 26.65 29.77
CA GLY A 733 8.57 25.96 31.03
C GLY A 733 9.78 25.81 31.96
N THR A 734 9.63 25.02 33.03
CA THR A 734 10.69 24.77 34.02
C THR A 734 11.53 23.56 33.58
N PRO A 735 12.79 23.74 33.16
CA PRO A 735 13.60 22.65 32.62
C PRO A 735 14.18 21.74 33.72
N ASP A 736 13.97 20.42 33.63
CA ASP A 736 14.81 19.42 34.30
C ASP A 736 15.87 18.93 33.32
N VAL A 737 17.02 19.61 33.27
CA VAL A 737 18.15 19.27 32.40
C VAL A 737 19.33 18.84 33.27
N ARG A 738 19.81 17.61 33.08
CA ARG A 738 20.88 17.02 33.89
C ARG A 738 22.05 16.57 33.02
N GLY A 739 23.13 17.34 33.04
CA GLY A 739 24.31 17.15 32.21
C GLY A 739 24.71 18.42 31.48
N ALA A 740 25.84 18.37 30.77
CA ALA A 740 26.34 19.52 30.03
C ALA A 740 25.39 19.92 28.88
N GLN A 741 25.33 21.22 28.60
CA GLN A 741 24.65 21.79 27.44
C GLN A 741 25.73 22.38 26.53
N ILE A 742 25.93 21.76 25.37
CA ILE A 742 27.04 22.03 24.44
C ILE A 742 26.49 22.48 23.06
N ASN A 743 27.40 22.83 22.14
CA ASN A 743 27.09 23.18 20.75
C ASN A 743 28.06 22.50 19.79
#